data_AF-A0A937W2Z6-F1
#
_entry.id   AF-A0A937W2Z6-F1
#
_cell.length_a   1.000
_cell.length_b   1.000
_cell.length_c   1.000
_cell.angle_alpha   90.00
_cell.angle_beta   90.00
_cell.angle_gamma   90.00
#
_symmetry.space_group_name_H-M   'P 1'
#
loop_
_entity.id
_entity.type
_entity.pdbx_description
1 polymer ?
#
loop_
_entity_poly.entity_id
_entity_poly.type
_entity_poly.pdbx_seq_one_letter_code
_entity_poly.pdbx_strand_id
1 'polypeptide(L)'
;MFLWRYLLVLLGGVGLLSQVVTGALSPVHANTTSQPITTEKSKVGDLLRAWEAAGTAAGNRGDWYDNRDREHSGLNLTLWPQLQKVSYTDEERQRRADWALQSRIIPHVVFGNSSTASPVEQGGSNTRQLYTHPQGLQRLYEQYRQHNLYIYPEHLDHDPGHNGTPGYGDLYPTNTPYLITSQGSSGSDQPFMRALPFLLAAFRPEVKRKLLETGTLMPTIQMIFRMGNKHLTQAKDYLTGKAHPSVFEGGWVDVHKMVLMAQEITLQTLPPVVQLQVISEDEPRLGRDFFEVSLPQRHPDQAVAQRNLEQHADTPAVIARIHRSTQFLRRIVVDASTSFDSNQRPLTFHWQILRGDPEQIKLRPLDTASRRVEMVVPYHGRRPVLPGAALESNRVDIGVFVRNGVYYSAPAFVTFFSLDNEARTYDPQGRILEIGYGTGEATAKVIDWLAFFAWLEPHTAGPVAALVQSLFPAEGRERLLQVATAYRPAKETEDNAATQRKAAEAERHNTAEQVKRAEQARAAAVQAQQKTPGPTAAAALTQATEALELAQKAALEADTTAREARQAHEIARRAVAEVLTPKGSSSQEAWTNYVERTFQVLVRHPRMLEHYARVLQPLWDALSPATKARLDAERRALVLWGLIQDSTGLPLQFTPLRTGTAPLETRLTPFEQTLLERFQTEFLKQVVFPSVVTITFKPNYVDPSFTARKFWRDIYHYDATGRNTGWTRFDGQRQVEFNADGFLVEARDNARRVVKARTVMYQPETPRDPKASALLQPLRMLPGPEFVYYTYEGSSDTQWRELRREPVPELPAVQDPPPAGR
;
A
#
# COMPACT_ATOMS: atom_id res chain seq x y z
N MET A 1 -24.26 44.94 0.09
CA MET A 1 -23.71 45.07 -1.29
C MET A 1 -22.94 43.81 -1.71
N PHE A 2 -23.55 42.62 -1.66
CA PHE A 2 -22.96 41.36 -2.15
C PHE A 2 -24.06 40.35 -2.47
N LEU A 3 -25.04 40.76 -3.28
CA LEU A 3 -26.21 39.94 -3.59
C LEU A 3 -26.83 40.30 -4.94
N TRP A 4 -26.00 40.44 -6.00
CA TRP A 4 -26.48 40.76 -7.36
C TRP A 4 -25.56 40.16 -8.45
N ARG A 5 -25.16 38.89 -8.31
CA ARG A 5 -24.38 38.15 -9.33
C ARG A 5 -24.84 36.71 -9.62
N TYR A 6 -26.01 36.29 -9.16
CA TYR A 6 -26.49 34.90 -9.28
C TYR A 6 -27.86 34.75 -9.97
N LEU A 7 -28.24 35.67 -10.86
CA LEU A 7 -29.54 35.59 -11.53
C LEU A 7 -29.43 35.93 -13.02
N LEU A 8 -28.84 35.02 -13.82
CA LEU A 8 -28.95 35.04 -15.30
C LEU A 8 -28.48 33.73 -15.99
N VAL A 9 -28.87 32.54 -15.48
CA VAL A 9 -28.72 31.26 -16.23
C VAL A 9 -29.97 30.35 -16.10
N LEU A 10 -31.13 30.90 -15.70
CA LEU A 10 -32.38 30.15 -15.67
C LEU A 10 -33.43 30.94 -16.45
N LEU A 11 -33.47 30.73 -17.77
CA LEU A 11 -34.66 30.71 -18.65
C LEU A 11 -34.21 30.76 -20.12
N GLY A 12 -34.38 29.61 -20.79
CA GLY A 12 -33.95 29.33 -22.16
C GLY A 12 -33.46 27.88 -22.20
N GLY A 13 -34.32 26.88 -22.03
CA GLY A 13 -35.44 26.64 -22.93
C GLY A 13 -35.03 25.52 -23.88
N VAL A 14 -35.35 24.30 -23.46
CA VAL A 14 -35.76 23.15 -24.29
C VAL A 14 -35.33 23.22 -25.77
N GLY A 15 -34.26 22.50 -26.11
CA GLY A 15 -33.90 22.25 -27.51
C GLY A 15 -32.41 22.00 -27.72
N LEU A 16 -31.92 20.81 -27.34
CA LEU A 16 -30.76 20.11 -27.94
C LEU A 16 -30.57 18.74 -27.26
N LEU A 17 -31.59 17.89 -27.41
CA LEU A 17 -31.40 16.45 -27.42
C LEU A 17 -30.75 16.07 -28.76
N SER A 18 -29.89 15.06 -28.75
CA SER A 18 -29.16 14.48 -29.89
C SER A 18 -28.01 15.30 -30.49
N GLN A 19 -26.86 15.28 -29.82
CA GLN A 19 -25.60 15.05 -30.54
C GLN A 19 -25.05 13.70 -30.10
N VAL A 20 -25.54 12.66 -30.78
CA VAL A 20 -24.72 11.47 -31.00
C VAL A 20 -23.51 11.98 -31.77
N VAL A 21 -22.37 12.12 -31.10
CA VAL A 21 -21.10 12.26 -31.80
C VAL A 21 -20.84 10.88 -32.43
N THR A 22 -21.40 10.68 -33.61
CA THR A 22 -20.86 9.73 -34.56
C THR A 22 -19.49 10.28 -34.93
N GLY A 23 -18.48 9.93 -34.12
CA GLY A 23 -17.09 10.03 -34.51
C GLY A 23 -16.89 9.05 -35.65
N ALA A 24 -17.23 9.48 -36.86
CA ALA A 24 -16.82 8.80 -38.07
C ALA A 24 -15.29 8.71 -38.00
N LEU A 25 -14.76 7.49 -37.99
CA LEU A 25 -13.36 7.21 -38.25
C LEU A 25 -12.99 7.97 -39.54
N SER A 26 -12.14 8.98 -39.42
CA SER A 26 -11.65 9.70 -40.60
C SER A 26 -11.04 8.68 -41.58
N PRO A 27 -11.37 8.77 -42.89
CA PRO A 27 -10.77 7.89 -43.87
C PRO A 27 -9.26 8.13 -43.88
N VAL A 28 -8.52 7.03 -43.75
CA VAL A 28 -7.06 6.96 -43.85
C VAL A 28 -6.64 7.71 -45.10
N HIS A 29 -6.09 8.92 -44.92
CA HIS A 29 -5.41 9.62 -46.00
C HIS A 29 -4.11 8.85 -46.26
N ALA A 30 -4.07 8.19 -47.41
CA ALA A 30 -2.88 7.55 -47.94
C ALA A 30 -1.82 8.62 -48.23
N ASN A 31 -1.00 8.94 -47.23
CA ASN A 31 0.29 9.57 -47.45
C ASN A 31 1.36 8.48 -47.40
N THR A 32 1.74 8.00 -48.57
CA THR A 32 2.78 7.00 -48.83
C THR A 32 4.17 7.59 -48.61
N THR A 33 4.61 7.62 -47.36
CA THR A 33 5.98 7.26 -47.01
C THR A 33 5.89 5.91 -46.31
N SER A 34 6.38 4.84 -46.95
CA SER A 34 6.23 3.47 -46.47
C SER A 34 7.15 3.20 -45.27
N GLN A 35 6.82 3.78 -44.12
CA GLN A 35 7.45 3.42 -42.86
C GLN A 35 7.28 1.91 -42.61
N PRO A 36 8.37 1.16 -42.38
CA PRO A 36 8.29 -0.28 -42.14
C PRO A 36 7.58 -0.57 -40.82
N ILE A 37 6.92 -1.74 -40.71
CA ILE A 37 6.23 -2.16 -39.48
C ILE A 37 7.14 -2.17 -38.24
N THR A 38 8.42 -2.53 -38.42
CA THR A 38 9.44 -2.45 -37.37
C THR A 38 10.85 -2.47 -37.96
N THR A 39 11.79 -1.80 -37.30
CA THR A 39 13.24 -1.87 -37.61
C THR A 39 13.98 -2.86 -36.72
N GLU A 40 13.31 -3.49 -35.76
CA GLU A 40 13.92 -4.47 -34.85
C GLU A 40 14.46 -5.69 -35.63
N LYS A 41 15.73 -6.01 -35.41
CA LYS A 41 16.41 -7.18 -36.01
C LYS A 41 16.32 -8.38 -35.07
N SER A 42 15.11 -8.93 -34.96
CA SER A 42 14.81 -10.11 -34.14
C SER A 42 13.87 -11.06 -34.88
N LYS A 43 13.74 -12.30 -34.39
CA LYS A 43 12.77 -13.28 -34.92
C LYS A 43 11.34 -12.72 -34.97
N VAL A 44 10.95 -11.93 -33.96
CA VAL A 44 9.63 -11.27 -33.93
C VAL A 44 9.54 -10.19 -35.02
N GLY A 45 10.60 -9.40 -35.19
CA GLY A 45 10.66 -8.40 -36.25
C GLY A 45 10.60 -9.02 -37.65
N ASP A 46 11.25 -10.17 -37.87
CA ASP A 46 11.21 -10.90 -39.13
C ASP A 46 9.80 -11.44 -39.44
N LEU A 47 9.12 -12.01 -38.44
CA LEU A 47 7.73 -12.45 -38.57
C LEU A 47 6.79 -11.30 -38.96
N LEU A 48 6.90 -10.15 -38.29
CA LEU A 48 6.05 -9.00 -38.57
C LEU A 48 6.30 -8.43 -39.96
N ARG A 49 7.55 -8.33 -40.42
CA ARG A 49 7.86 -7.91 -41.79
C ARG A 49 7.31 -8.88 -42.83
N ALA A 50 7.41 -10.19 -42.58
CA ALA A 50 6.84 -11.21 -43.46
C ALA A 50 5.32 -11.12 -43.53
N TRP A 51 4.64 -10.91 -42.39
CA TRP A 51 3.19 -10.76 -42.34
C TRP A 51 2.71 -9.43 -42.93
N GLU A 52 3.46 -8.34 -42.76
CA GLU A 52 3.20 -7.06 -43.44
C GLU A 52 3.29 -7.22 -44.96
N ALA A 53 4.35 -7.86 -45.46
CA ALA A 53 4.52 -8.14 -46.89
C ALA A 53 3.39 -9.02 -47.45
N ALA A 54 2.86 -9.94 -46.64
CA ALA A 54 1.71 -10.77 -46.99
C ALA A 54 0.34 -10.07 -46.80
N GLY A 55 0.30 -8.84 -46.28
CA GLY A 55 -0.94 -8.13 -45.97
C GLY A 55 -1.76 -8.71 -44.81
N THR A 56 -1.12 -9.53 -43.96
CA THR A 56 -1.76 -10.26 -42.85
C THR A 56 -1.46 -9.67 -41.47
N ALA A 57 -0.62 -8.65 -41.37
CA ALA A 57 -0.40 -7.89 -40.14
C ALA A 57 -1.08 -6.52 -40.21
N ALA A 58 -1.71 -6.09 -39.11
CA ALA A 58 -2.37 -4.80 -39.01
C ALA A 58 -1.39 -3.62 -38.92
N GLY A 59 -0.18 -3.86 -38.39
CA GLY A 59 0.78 -2.80 -38.11
C GLY A 59 0.34 -1.86 -36.98
N ASN A 60 1.11 -0.78 -36.78
CA ASN A 60 0.87 0.20 -35.71
C ASN A 60 0.28 1.54 -36.18
N ARG A 61 -0.16 1.62 -37.44
CA ARG A 61 -0.77 2.85 -37.96
C ARG A 61 -2.06 3.16 -37.20
N GLY A 62 -2.09 4.31 -36.53
CA GLY A 62 -3.20 4.73 -35.67
C GLY A 62 -3.12 4.24 -34.22
N ASP A 63 -2.07 3.50 -33.86
CA ASP A 63 -1.73 3.22 -32.47
C ASP A 63 -0.83 4.34 -31.91
N TRP A 64 -0.99 4.63 -30.63
CA TRP A 64 -0.29 5.70 -29.94
C TRP A 64 0.42 5.21 -28.69
N TYR A 65 1.61 5.75 -28.48
CA TYR A 65 2.38 5.64 -27.25
C TYR A 65 2.27 6.93 -26.43
N ASP A 66 1.83 6.79 -25.18
CA ASP A 66 1.75 7.88 -24.22
C ASP A 66 2.81 7.74 -23.12
N ASN A 67 3.76 8.67 -23.07
CA ASN A 67 4.71 8.77 -21.96
C ASN A 67 4.27 9.84 -20.96
N ARG A 68 4.12 9.46 -19.70
CA ARG A 68 3.70 10.36 -18.62
C ARG A 68 4.73 10.51 -17.51
N ASP A 69 6.00 10.44 -17.86
CA ASP A 69 7.12 10.67 -16.93
C ASP A 69 8.25 11.50 -17.54
N ARG A 70 7.97 12.24 -18.62
CA ARG A 70 8.92 13.10 -19.33
C ARG A 70 10.16 12.35 -19.82
N GLU A 71 9.90 11.19 -20.42
CA GLU A 71 10.88 10.26 -20.97
C GLU A 71 11.82 9.63 -19.93
N HIS A 72 11.44 9.63 -18.65
CA HIS A 72 12.24 8.99 -17.62
C HIS A 72 12.33 7.46 -17.82
N SER A 73 11.24 6.83 -18.26
CA SER A 73 11.24 5.45 -18.79
C SER A 73 10.64 5.43 -20.21
N GLY A 74 11.18 6.27 -21.10
CA GLY A 74 10.70 6.38 -22.48
C GLY A 74 10.87 5.10 -23.32
N LEU A 75 9.90 4.78 -24.18
CA LEU A 75 10.05 3.74 -25.21
C LEU A 75 10.90 4.26 -26.38
N ASN A 76 11.88 3.48 -26.83
CA ASN A 76 12.65 3.82 -28.04
C ASN A 76 11.81 3.62 -29.31
N LEU A 77 11.17 4.70 -29.78
CA LEU A 77 10.26 4.67 -30.93
C LEU A 77 10.93 4.36 -32.27
N THR A 78 12.26 4.44 -32.38
CA THR A 78 12.96 4.12 -33.64
C THR A 78 12.73 2.66 -34.09
N LEU A 79 12.37 1.78 -33.15
CA LEU A 79 12.05 0.37 -33.41
C LEU A 79 10.64 0.16 -34.01
N TRP A 80 9.73 1.12 -33.86
CA TRP A 80 8.34 1.05 -34.37
C TRP A 80 7.99 2.31 -35.16
N PRO A 81 8.49 2.46 -36.41
CA PRO A 81 8.28 3.68 -37.18
C PRO A 81 6.82 4.08 -37.42
N GLN A 82 5.91 3.12 -37.45
CA GLN A 82 4.46 3.35 -37.64
C GLN A 82 3.75 3.87 -36.38
N LEU A 83 4.36 3.75 -35.20
CA LEU A 83 3.76 4.10 -33.91
C LEU A 83 3.83 5.61 -33.68
N GLN A 84 2.71 6.21 -33.30
CA GLN A 84 2.64 7.66 -33.03
C GLN A 84 2.90 7.94 -31.55
N LYS A 85 3.45 9.12 -31.24
CA LYS A 85 3.67 9.56 -29.85
C LYS A 85 2.64 10.61 -29.47
N VAL A 86 2.00 10.44 -28.31
CA VAL A 86 1.15 11.48 -27.73
C VAL A 86 2.02 12.70 -27.41
N SER A 87 1.65 13.84 -27.99
CA SER A 87 2.35 15.11 -27.75
C SER A 87 1.52 15.96 -26.80
N TYR A 88 2.21 16.62 -25.86
CA TYR A 88 1.61 17.52 -24.89
C TYR A 88 2.02 18.96 -25.19
N THR A 89 1.06 19.89 -25.18
CA THR A 89 1.37 21.33 -25.33
C THR A 89 2.04 21.90 -24.08
N ASP A 90 2.61 23.10 -24.16
CA ASP A 90 3.23 23.75 -23.00
C ASP A 90 2.19 24.07 -21.91
N GLU A 91 0.95 24.43 -22.28
CA GLU A 91 -0.15 24.62 -21.34
C GLU A 91 -0.54 23.33 -20.64
N GLU A 92 -0.56 22.20 -21.37
CA GLU A 92 -0.80 20.88 -20.81
C GLU A 92 0.30 20.47 -19.83
N ARG A 93 1.58 20.71 -20.16
CA ARG A 93 2.72 20.45 -19.27
C ARG A 93 2.71 21.34 -18.03
N GLN A 94 2.33 22.60 -18.16
CA GLN A 94 2.16 23.52 -17.02
C GLN A 94 1.09 22.99 -16.04
N ARG A 95 0.05 22.35 -16.56
CA ARG A 95 -1.00 21.68 -15.78
C ARG A 95 -0.65 20.22 -15.40
N ARG A 96 0.56 19.75 -15.71
CA ARG A 96 1.06 18.39 -15.45
C ARG A 96 0.21 17.29 -16.11
N ALA A 97 -0.39 17.57 -17.26
CA ALA A 97 -1.14 16.55 -18.01
C ALA A 97 -0.25 15.44 -18.58
N ASP A 98 1.06 15.67 -18.65
CA ASP A 98 2.14 14.77 -19.10
C ASP A 98 2.82 14.00 -17.94
N TRP A 99 2.26 14.04 -16.73
CA TRP A 99 2.93 13.53 -15.52
C TRP A 99 2.04 12.58 -14.74
N ALA A 100 2.64 11.53 -14.17
CA ALA A 100 2.00 10.51 -13.35
C ALA A 100 0.91 9.70 -14.08
N LEU A 101 -0.03 9.12 -13.32
CA LEU A 101 -1.13 8.31 -13.84
C LEU A 101 -1.97 9.03 -14.93
N GLN A 102 -2.50 8.28 -15.90
CA GLN A 102 -3.43 8.81 -16.89
C GLN A 102 -4.85 8.82 -16.32
N SER A 103 -5.41 10.01 -16.18
CA SER A 103 -6.77 10.23 -15.68
C SER A 103 -7.81 10.49 -16.78
N ARG A 104 -7.39 10.64 -18.04
CA ARG A 104 -8.25 10.85 -19.20
C ARG A 104 -8.38 9.56 -20.02
N ILE A 105 -9.36 9.56 -20.92
CA ILE A 105 -9.43 8.57 -21.99
C ILE A 105 -9.00 9.28 -23.27
N ILE A 106 -7.98 8.74 -23.93
CA ILE A 106 -7.52 9.27 -25.22
C ILE A 106 -8.30 8.52 -26.32
N PRO A 107 -8.95 9.22 -27.27
CA PRO A 107 -9.83 8.61 -28.27
C PRO A 107 -9.05 7.91 -29.41
N HIS A 108 -8.06 7.11 -29.05
CA HIS A 108 -7.20 6.32 -29.93
C HIS A 108 -6.88 4.97 -29.29
N VAL A 109 -6.24 4.07 -30.04
CA VAL A 109 -5.58 2.91 -29.44
C VAL A 109 -4.32 3.41 -28.74
N VAL A 110 -4.32 3.40 -27.41
CA VAL A 110 -3.21 3.94 -26.62
C VAL A 110 -2.66 2.87 -25.70
N PHE A 111 -1.33 2.77 -25.68
CA PHE A 111 -0.65 2.23 -24.52
C PHE A 111 0.36 3.24 -24.00
N GLY A 112 0.67 3.17 -22.71
CA GLY A 112 1.54 4.17 -22.12
C GLY A 112 2.06 3.80 -20.76
N ASN A 113 3.01 4.59 -20.27
CA ASN A 113 3.64 4.35 -18.97
C ASN A 113 3.89 5.63 -18.20
N SER A 114 4.15 5.44 -16.91
CA SER A 114 4.72 6.45 -16.03
C SER A 114 5.44 5.76 -14.89
N SER A 115 6.76 5.92 -14.83
CA SER A 115 7.60 5.41 -13.74
C SER A 115 7.65 6.36 -12.52
N THR A 116 6.76 7.35 -12.44
CA THR A 116 6.65 8.18 -11.24
C THR A 116 5.98 7.42 -10.11
N ALA A 117 6.46 7.59 -8.88
CA ALA A 117 5.79 7.12 -7.68
C ALA A 117 5.96 8.16 -6.57
N SER A 118 5.09 8.10 -5.57
CA SER A 118 5.30 8.76 -4.28
C SER A 118 5.82 7.76 -3.27
N PRO A 119 6.41 8.19 -2.14
CA PRO A 119 6.68 7.29 -1.03
C PRO A 119 5.43 6.48 -0.66
N VAL A 120 5.62 5.24 -0.19
CA VAL A 120 4.51 4.33 0.15
C VAL A 120 3.51 4.97 1.11
N GLU A 121 3.98 5.68 2.13
CA GLU A 121 3.08 6.34 3.09
C GLU A 121 2.35 7.58 2.52
N GLN A 122 2.74 8.05 1.32
CA GLN A 122 2.23 9.23 0.63
C GLN A 122 1.56 8.90 -0.71
N GLY A 123 0.95 7.72 -0.83
CA GLY A 123 0.16 7.31 -1.99
C GLY A 123 0.80 6.23 -2.86
N GLY A 124 2.10 5.99 -2.74
CA GLY A 124 2.79 4.90 -3.42
C GLY A 124 2.81 5.02 -4.95
N SER A 125 2.74 3.87 -5.62
CA SER A 125 2.70 3.73 -7.07
C SER A 125 1.46 4.36 -7.72
N ASN A 126 1.56 4.67 -9.01
CA ASN A 126 0.41 5.08 -9.82
C ASN A 126 -0.70 4.01 -9.84
N THR A 127 -0.35 2.72 -9.80
CA THR A 127 -1.33 1.62 -9.67
C THR A 127 -2.13 1.79 -8.38
N ARG A 128 -1.45 1.95 -7.25
CA ARG A 128 -2.12 2.04 -5.95
C ARG A 128 -3.01 3.27 -5.86
N GLN A 129 -2.56 4.41 -6.36
CA GLN A 129 -3.36 5.64 -6.42
C GLN A 129 -4.68 5.47 -7.20
N LEU A 130 -4.69 4.65 -8.26
CA LEU A 130 -5.93 4.34 -8.97
C LEU A 130 -6.78 3.30 -8.25
N TYR A 131 -6.15 2.31 -7.62
CA TYR A 131 -6.86 1.23 -6.94
C TYR A 131 -7.44 1.64 -5.59
N THR A 132 -6.91 2.66 -4.91
CA THR A 132 -7.41 3.11 -3.60
C THR A 132 -8.72 3.92 -3.67
N HIS A 133 -9.17 4.25 -4.87
CA HIS A 133 -10.38 5.07 -5.09
C HIS A 133 -11.38 4.39 -6.03
N PRO A 134 -12.67 4.28 -5.65
CA PRO A 134 -13.70 3.70 -6.52
C PRO A 134 -13.78 4.35 -7.90
N GLN A 135 -13.64 5.68 -7.97
CA GLN A 135 -13.62 6.40 -9.25
C GLN A 135 -12.41 6.04 -10.11
N GLY A 136 -11.27 5.71 -9.51
CA GLY A 136 -10.07 5.26 -10.23
C GLY A 136 -10.31 3.91 -10.93
N LEU A 137 -10.96 2.96 -10.26
CA LEU A 137 -11.33 1.67 -10.84
C LEU A 137 -12.38 1.80 -11.96
N GLN A 138 -13.35 2.71 -11.78
CA GLN A 138 -14.31 3.04 -12.84
C GLN A 138 -13.61 3.63 -14.08
N ARG A 139 -12.68 4.59 -13.88
CA ARG A 139 -11.88 5.16 -14.97
C ARG A 139 -11.04 4.12 -15.70
N LEU A 140 -10.43 3.21 -14.95
CA LEU A 140 -9.64 2.12 -15.50
C LEU A 140 -10.49 1.16 -16.36
N TYR A 141 -11.73 0.87 -15.94
CA TYR A 141 -12.67 0.11 -16.76
C TYR A 141 -13.03 0.85 -18.06
N GLU A 142 -13.25 2.16 -17.99
CA GLU A 142 -13.51 2.99 -19.18
C GLU A 142 -12.33 2.98 -20.15
N GLN A 143 -11.11 3.19 -19.66
CA GLN A 143 -9.87 3.08 -20.45
C GLN A 143 -9.75 1.70 -21.12
N TYR A 144 -9.94 0.63 -20.35
CA TYR A 144 -9.87 -0.75 -20.83
C TYR A 144 -10.88 -1.05 -21.95
N ARG A 145 -12.10 -0.50 -21.88
CA ARG A 145 -13.12 -0.66 -22.92
C ARG A 145 -12.94 0.29 -24.12
N GLN A 146 -12.23 1.38 -23.93
CA GLN A 146 -11.94 2.39 -24.95
C GLN A 146 -10.47 2.33 -25.41
N HIS A 147 -9.89 1.13 -25.44
CA HIS A 147 -8.62 0.84 -26.10
C HIS A 147 -7.40 1.57 -25.52
N ASN A 148 -7.42 1.88 -24.22
CA ASN A 148 -6.32 2.49 -23.49
C ASN A 148 -5.77 1.47 -22.46
N LEU A 149 -4.47 1.19 -22.48
CA LEU A 149 -3.81 0.26 -21.54
C LEU A 149 -2.50 0.84 -21.01
N TYR A 150 -2.42 1.07 -19.70
CA TYR A 150 -1.23 1.65 -19.08
C TYR A 150 -0.39 0.64 -18.30
N ILE A 151 0.91 0.90 -18.24
CA ILE A 151 1.90 0.12 -17.49
C ILE A 151 2.52 1.00 -16.41
N TYR A 152 2.47 0.56 -15.17
CA TYR A 152 3.04 1.27 -14.02
C TYR A 152 3.88 0.33 -13.14
N PRO A 153 5.08 0.73 -12.71
CA PRO A 153 5.83 -0.01 -11.69
C PRO A 153 5.08 -0.04 -10.34
N GLU A 154 5.21 -1.13 -9.58
CA GLU A 154 4.70 -1.23 -8.21
C GLU A 154 5.53 -0.42 -7.20
N HIS A 155 6.79 -0.18 -7.53
CA HIS A 155 7.79 0.50 -6.72
C HIS A 155 8.15 -0.21 -5.42
N LEU A 156 7.30 -0.13 -4.39
CA LEU A 156 7.48 -0.72 -3.06
C LEU A 156 6.12 -1.17 -2.45
N ASP A 157 5.04 -1.12 -3.23
CA ASP A 157 3.67 -1.43 -2.80
C ASP A 157 3.36 -2.93 -2.80
N HIS A 158 4.32 -3.76 -3.26
CA HIS A 158 4.18 -5.20 -3.37
C HIS A 158 5.48 -5.95 -2.98
N ASP A 159 6.31 -5.32 -2.15
CA ASP A 159 7.55 -5.91 -1.61
C ASP A 159 7.30 -6.59 -0.25
N PRO A 160 7.87 -7.77 0.05
CA PRO A 160 7.63 -8.48 1.33
C PRO A 160 7.86 -7.62 2.59
N GLY A 161 6.94 -7.68 3.56
CA GLY A 161 7.03 -6.96 4.85
C GLY A 161 5.69 -6.33 5.26
N HIS A 162 5.66 -5.49 6.29
CA HIS A 162 4.45 -4.77 6.75
C HIS A 162 4.64 -3.25 6.92
N ASN A 163 5.87 -2.79 7.22
CA ASN A 163 6.11 -1.43 7.74
C ASN A 163 7.42 -0.82 7.20
N GLY A 164 7.70 -1.01 5.91
CA GLY A 164 8.97 -0.63 5.28
C GLY A 164 10.00 -1.76 5.39
N THR A 165 11.30 -1.45 5.31
CA THR A 165 12.39 -2.44 5.13
C THR A 165 12.13 -3.79 5.85
N PRO A 166 11.92 -4.90 5.12
CA PRO A 166 12.15 -5.06 3.67
C PRO A 166 11.08 -4.47 2.73
N GLY A 167 9.84 -4.24 3.17
CA GLY A 167 8.72 -3.76 2.35
C GLY A 167 7.40 -3.63 3.12
N TYR A 168 6.30 -3.36 2.42
CA TYR A 168 4.97 -3.19 3.03
C TYR A 168 4.00 -4.36 2.77
N GLY A 169 4.48 -5.37 2.05
CA GLY A 169 3.73 -6.48 1.51
C GLY A 169 2.80 -6.01 0.41
N ASP A 170 1.70 -6.72 0.22
CA ASP A 170 0.72 -6.38 -0.82
C ASP A 170 -0.27 -5.31 -0.34
N LEU A 171 -0.09 -4.08 -0.84
CA LEU A 171 -0.95 -2.94 -0.52
C LEU A 171 -2.09 -2.72 -1.53
N TYR A 172 -2.26 -3.59 -2.53
CA TYR A 172 -3.34 -3.45 -3.50
C TYR A 172 -4.65 -4.00 -2.94
N PRO A 173 -5.75 -3.23 -2.91
CA PRO A 173 -7.04 -3.71 -2.40
C PRO A 173 -7.76 -4.65 -3.38
N THR A 174 -7.31 -4.70 -4.63
CA THR A 174 -7.94 -5.47 -5.71
C THR A 174 -6.90 -5.89 -6.74
N ASN A 175 -7.22 -6.94 -7.49
CA ASN A 175 -6.56 -7.30 -8.73
C ASN A 175 -7.48 -6.88 -9.91
N THR A 176 -6.92 -6.50 -11.05
CA THR A 176 -7.71 -6.04 -12.20
C THR A 176 -7.09 -6.46 -13.53
N PRO A 177 -7.89 -6.52 -14.62
CA PRO A 177 -7.37 -6.66 -15.97
C PRO A 177 -7.14 -5.30 -16.65
N TYR A 178 -7.21 -4.17 -15.94
CA TYR A 178 -7.29 -2.85 -16.59
C TYR A 178 -5.96 -2.22 -16.95
N LEU A 179 -4.90 -2.63 -16.25
CA LEU A 179 -3.53 -2.14 -16.45
C LEU A 179 -2.55 -3.30 -16.29
N ILE A 180 -1.27 -3.04 -16.53
CA ILE A 180 -0.18 -3.95 -16.18
C ILE A 180 0.67 -3.28 -15.10
N THR A 181 0.81 -3.93 -13.94
CA THR A 181 1.74 -3.48 -12.91
C THR A 181 3.03 -4.28 -13.01
N SER A 182 4.18 -3.62 -13.15
CA SER A 182 5.50 -4.28 -13.21
C SER A 182 6.17 -4.37 -11.85
N GLN A 183 6.84 -5.48 -11.54
CA GLN A 183 7.63 -5.62 -10.31
C GLN A 183 8.89 -4.76 -10.38
N GLY A 184 9.12 -3.94 -9.36
CA GLY A 184 10.25 -3.01 -9.29
C GLY A 184 9.87 -1.56 -9.56
N SER A 185 10.87 -0.74 -9.91
CA SER A 185 10.77 0.73 -10.05
C SER A 185 11.00 1.19 -11.50
N SER A 186 11.50 2.41 -11.72
CA SER A 186 11.77 2.96 -13.06
C SER A 186 12.51 1.98 -13.96
N GLY A 187 12.01 1.79 -15.18
CA GLY A 187 12.57 0.88 -16.17
C GLY A 187 12.08 -0.57 -16.08
N SER A 188 11.44 -0.97 -14.97
CA SER A 188 10.83 -2.32 -14.86
C SER A 188 9.64 -2.53 -15.79
N ASP A 189 9.04 -1.44 -16.27
CA ASP A 189 7.94 -1.39 -17.21
C ASP A 189 8.37 -1.71 -18.66
N GLN A 190 9.66 -1.59 -18.97
CA GLN A 190 10.21 -1.73 -20.34
C GLN A 190 9.88 -3.07 -21.03
N PRO A 191 9.97 -4.25 -20.39
CA PRO A 191 9.64 -5.51 -21.05
C PRO A 191 8.19 -5.55 -21.56
N PHE A 192 7.25 -4.95 -20.80
CA PHE A 192 5.84 -4.86 -21.17
C PHE A 192 5.62 -3.80 -22.24
N MET A 193 6.23 -2.62 -22.08
CA MET A 193 6.19 -1.51 -23.04
C MET A 193 6.72 -1.90 -24.42
N ARG A 194 7.74 -2.76 -24.49
CA ARG A 194 8.27 -3.28 -25.76
C ARG A 194 7.39 -4.37 -26.39
N ALA A 195 6.65 -5.13 -25.58
CA ALA A 195 5.81 -6.23 -26.06
C ALA A 195 4.53 -5.75 -26.76
N LEU A 196 3.87 -4.73 -26.19
CA LEU A 196 2.57 -4.24 -26.67
C LEU A 196 2.57 -3.75 -28.13
N PRO A 197 3.52 -2.94 -28.63
CA PRO A 197 3.48 -2.51 -30.02
C PRO A 197 3.63 -3.68 -31.01
N PHE A 198 4.48 -4.67 -30.69
CA PHE A 198 4.58 -5.90 -31.48
C PHE A 198 3.27 -6.69 -31.50
N LEU A 199 2.63 -6.83 -30.33
CA LEU A 199 1.35 -7.52 -30.21
C LEU A 199 0.24 -6.82 -30.99
N LEU A 200 0.14 -5.49 -30.87
CA LEU A 200 -0.82 -4.66 -31.60
C LEU A 200 -0.62 -4.74 -33.12
N ALA A 201 0.63 -4.84 -33.58
CA ALA A 201 0.97 -4.97 -34.98
C ALA A 201 0.68 -6.36 -35.56
N ALA A 202 0.78 -7.40 -34.73
CA ALA A 202 0.67 -8.80 -35.13
C ALA A 202 -0.75 -9.27 -35.44
N PHE A 203 -1.79 -8.58 -34.94
CA PHE A 203 -3.17 -8.96 -35.28
C PHE A 203 -3.41 -8.86 -36.79
N ARG A 204 -4.29 -9.71 -37.30
CA ARG A 204 -4.83 -9.54 -38.66
C ARG A 204 -5.60 -8.22 -38.78
N PRO A 205 -5.50 -7.49 -39.90
CA PRO A 205 -6.16 -6.19 -40.06
C PRO A 205 -7.67 -6.20 -39.77
N GLU A 206 -8.38 -7.20 -40.29
CA GLU A 206 -9.82 -7.38 -40.08
C GLU A 206 -10.18 -7.73 -38.64
N VAL A 207 -9.33 -8.50 -37.97
CA VAL A 207 -9.50 -8.88 -36.56
C VAL A 207 -9.33 -7.67 -35.66
N LYS A 208 -8.21 -6.93 -35.80
CA LYS A 208 -7.96 -5.72 -35.01
C LYS A 208 -9.11 -4.73 -35.14
N ARG A 209 -9.60 -4.50 -36.36
CA ARG A 209 -10.76 -3.63 -36.61
C ARG A 209 -12.01 -4.09 -35.87
N LYS A 210 -12.33 -5.39 -35.93
CA LYS A 210 -13.51 -5.93 -35.23
C LYS A 210 -13.39 -5.82 -33.71
N LEU A 211 -12.18 -6.04 -33.17
CA LEU A 211 -11.88 -5.83 -31.76
C LEU A 211 -12.05 -4.36 -31.34
N LEU A 212 -11.70 -3.41 -32.21
CA LEU A 212 -11.93 -1.98 -31.98
C LEU A 212 -13.42 -1.63 -31.94
N GLU A 213 -14.19 -2.07 -32.93
CA GLU A 213 -15.64 -1.83 -33.03
C GLU A 213 -16.40 -2.37 -31.82
N THR A 214 -15.97 -3.50 -31.27
CA THR A 214 -16.65 -4.18 -30.16
C THR A 214 -16.09 -3.81 -28.78
N GLY A 215 -15.08 -2.94 -28.71
CA GLY A 215 -14.41 -2.55 -27.47
C GLY A 215 -13.49 -3.64 -26.87
N THR A 216 -13.25 -4.75 -27.57
CA THR A 216 -12.64 -5.97 -27.00
C THR A 216 -11.13 -6.12 -27.27
N LEU A 217 -10.47 -5.09 -27.82
CA LEU A 217 -9.04 -5.12 -28.10
C LEU A 217 -8.19 -5.30 -26.83
N MET A 218 -8.36 -4.45 -25.82
CA MET A 218 -7.59 -4.58 -24.57
C MET A 218 -7.92 -5.84 -23.76
N PRO A 219 -9.20 -6.30 -23.69
CA PRO A 219 -9.48 -7.63 -23.20
C PRO A 219 -8.70 -8.74 -23.92
N THR A 220 -8.68 -8.71 -25.24
CA THR A 220 -7.94 -9.70 -26.03
C THR A 220 -6.44 -9.63 -25.77
N ILE A 221 -5.88 -8.43 -25.68
CA ILE A 221 -4.47 -8.21 -25.32
C ILE A 221 -4.15 -8.76 -23.92
N GLN A 222 -5.00 -8.50 -22.92
CA GLN A 222 -4.81 -9.02 -21.57
C GLN A 222 -4.90 -10.54 -21.50
N MET A 223 -5.79 -11.16 -22.29
CA MET A 223 -5.84 -12.62 -22.45
C MET A 223 -4.50 -13.15 -23.01
N ILE A 224 -4.05 -12.61 -24.14
CA ILE A 224 -2.81 -13.04 -24.81
C ILE A 224 -1.59 -12.82 -23.90
N PHE A 225 -1.49 -11.64 -23.28
CA PHE A 225 -0.40 -11.30 -22.38
C PHE A 225 -0.29 -12.30 -21.23
N ARG A 226 -1.40 -12.61 -20.55
CA ARG A 226 -1.41 -13.52 -19.40
C ARG A 226 -1.13 -14.96 -19.82
N MET A 227 -1.75 -15.46 -20.89
CA MET A 227 -1.51 -16.80 -21.43
C MET A 227 -0.12 -16.99 -22.04
N GLY A 228 0.44 -15.92 -22.59
CA GLY A 228 1.68 -15.90 -23.34
C GLY A 228 2.93 -15.96 -22.47
N ASN A 229 2.82 -15.77 -21.16
CA ASN A 229 4.01 -15.70 -20.30
C ASN A 229 4.78 -17.03 -20.19
N LYS A 230 6.12 -16.92 -20.13
CA LYS A 230 7.09 -18.04 -20.09
C LYS A 230 6.97 -18.92 -18.86
N HIS A 231 6.60 -18.33 -17.72
CA HIS A 231 6.50 -19.07 -16.47
C HIS A 231 5.31 -20.03 -16.47
N LEU A 232 4.33 -19.84 -17.36
CA LEU A 232 3.21 -20.78 -17.54
C LEU A 232 3.68 -21.99 -18.35
N THR A 233 3.77 -23.12 -17.66
CA THR A 233 4.32 -24.37 -18.20
C THR A 233 3.25 -25.27 -18.81
N GLN A 234 1.98 -25.06 -18.43
CA GLN A 234 0.85 -25.86 -18.88
C GLN A 234 -0.35 -24.95 -19.21
N ALA A 235 -1.21 -25.35 -20.15
CA ALA A 235 -2.39 -24.57 -20.53
C ALA A 235 -3.35 -24.33 -19.34
N LYS A 236 -3.45 -25.30 -18.43
CA LYS A 236 -4.27 -25.19 -17.21
C LYS A 236 -3.77 -24.13 -16.23
N ASP A 237 -2.49 -23.73 -16.31
CA ASP A 237 -1.92 -22.70 -15.44
C ASP A 237 -2.64 -21.35 -15.63
N TYR A 238 -3.27 -21.14 -16.79
CA TYR A 238 -4.11 -19.96 -17.04
C TYR A 238 -5.25 -19.82 -16.04
N LEU A 239 -5.84 -20.91 -15.56
CA LEU A 239 -6.96 -20.86 -14.60
C LEU A 239 -6.49 -20.78 -13.13
N THR A 240 -5.24 -20.40 -12.88
CA THR A 240 -4.64 -20.37 -11.54
C THR A 240 -4.05 -18.99 -11.23
N GLY A 241 -3.79 -18.71 -9.95
CA GLY A 241 -3.15 -17.47 -9.51
C GLY A 241 -1.80 -17.18 -10.18
N LYS A 242 -1.12 -18.21 -10.70
CA LYS A 242 0.15 -18.09 -11.42
C LYS A 242 0.05 -17.21 -12.68
N ALA A 243 -1.04 -17.30 -13.44
CA ALA A 243 -1.30 -16.46 -14.62
C ALA A 243 -1.91 -15.10 -14.27
N HIS A 244 -2.35 -14.95 -13.02
CA HIS A 244 -3.12 -13.80 -12.55
C HIS A 244 -2.54 -13.12 -11.29
N PRO A 245 -1.23 -12.84 -11.22
CA PRO A 245 -0.69 -12.04 -10.14
C PRO A 245 -1.16 -10.57 -10.26
N SER A 246 -1.08 -9.83 -9.16
CA SER A 246 -1.31 -8.38 -9.16
C SER A 246 -0.16 -7.60 -9.79
N VAL A 247 1.04 -8.17 -9.74
CA VAL A 247 2.28 -7.59 -10.27
C VAL A 247 3.00 -8.63 -11.12
N PHE A 248 3.51 -8.19 -12.26
CA PHE A 248 4.18 -9.03 -13.25
C PHE A 248 5.69 -8.84 -13.26
N GLU A 249 6.42 -9.94 -13.36
CA GLU A 249 7.86 -9.91 -13.57
C GLU A 249 8.18 -9.74 -15.05
N GLY A 250 9.08 -8.80 -15.36
CA GLY A 250 9.50 -8.55 -16.74
C GLY A 250 10.13 -9.77 -17.43
N GLY A 251 10.79 -10.65 -16.66
CA GLY A 251 11.39 -11.88 -17.15
C GLY A 251 10.39 -12.90 -17.71
N TRP A 252 9.11 -12.79 -17.35
CA TRP A 252 8.07 -13.71 -17.82
C TRP A 252 7.59 -13.42 -19.24
N VAL A 253 7.85 -12.24 -19.79
CA VAL A 253 7.32 -11.83 -21.09
C VAL A 253 7.89 -12.68 -22.23
N ASP A 254 7.01 -13.33 -23.00
CA ASP A 254 7.32 -14.03 -24.25
C ASP A 254 6.66 -13.33 -25.44
N VAL A 255 7.33 -12.32 -25.98
CA VAL A 255 6.81 -11.56 -27.13
C VAL A 255 6.56 -12.47 -28.33
N HIS A 256 7.42 -13.47 -28.56
CA HIS A 256 7.29 -14.38 -29.70
C HIS A 256 6.02 -15.23 -29.61
N LYS A 257 5.74 -15.82 -28.44
CA LYS A 257 4.48 -16.54 -28.21
C LYS A 257 3.27 -15.62 -28.35
N MET A 258 3.33 -14.41 -27.79
CA MET A 258 2.23 -13.45 -27.83
C MET A 258 1.85 -13.03 -29.26
N VAL A 259 2.83 -12.71 -30.12
CA VAL A 259 2.53 -12.32 -31.51
C VAL A 259 1.97 -13.46 -32.35
N LEU A 260 2.42 -14.70 -32.11
CA LEU A 260 1.86 -15.88 -32.77
C LEU A 260 0.39 -16.08 -32.37
N MET A 261 0.09 -15.98 -31.07
CA MET A 261 -1.30 -16.08 -30.59
C MET A 261 -2.20 -14.99 -31.18
N ALA A 262 -1.73 -13.76 -31.30
CA ALA A 262 -2.50 -12.69 -31.95
C ALA A 262 -2.79 -12.99 -33.42
N GLN A 263 -1.83 -13.56 -34.12
CA GLN A 263 -1.95 -13.87 -35.55
C GLN A 263 -2.83 -15.10 -35.84
N GLU A 264 -2.96 -16.00 -34.87
CA GLU A 264 -3.86 -17.16 -34.93
C GLU A 264 -5.34 -16.77 -34.79
N ILE A 265 -5.65 -15.65 -34.15
CA ILE A 265 -7.04 -15.19 -34.00
C ILE A 265 -7.60 -14.80 -35.36
N THR A 266 -8.83 -15.24 -35.62
CA THR A 266 -9.59 -14.94 -36.84
C THR A 266 -10.93 -14.31 -36.47
N LEU A 267 -11.65 -13.75 -37.45
CA LEU A 267 -13.01 -13.25 -37.22
C LEU A 267 -13.95 -14.32 -36.65
N GLN A 268 -13.74 -15.59 -36.97
CA GLN A 268 -14.59 -16.69 -36.50
C GLN A 268 -14.21 -17.20 -35.10
N THR A 269 -13.05 -16.79 -34.59
CA THR A 269 -12.47 -17.29 -33.34
C THR A 269 -12.14 -16.15 -32.38
N LEU A 270 -12.83 -15.01 -32.46
CA LEU A 270 -12.63 -13.91 -31.53
C LEU A 270 -12.79 -14.38 -30.07
N PRO A 271 -11.91 -13.96 -29.14
CA PRO A 271 -12.05 -14.31 -27.73
C PRO A 271 -13.33 -13.72 -27.11
N PRO A 272 -13.96 -14.43 -26.15
CA PRO A 272 -15.13 -13.93 -25.45
C PRO A 272 -14.75 -12.92 -24.36
N VAL A 273 -15.75 -12.20 -23.83
CA VAL A 273 -15.60 -11.25 -22.72
C VAL A 273 -16.50 -11.66 -21.58
N VAL A 274 -15.92 -11.79 -20.39
CA VAL A 274 -16.66 -11.97 -19.14
C VAL A 274 -17.20 -10.62 -18.64
N GLN A 275 -18.43 -10.63 -18.14
CA GLN A 275 -19.07 -9.50 -17.47
C GLN A 275 -19.70 -9.97 -16.17
N LEU A 276 -19.60 -9.16 -15.11
CA LEU A 276 -20.07 -9.48 -13.77
C LEU A 276 -21.12 -8.46 -13.29
N GLN A 277 -22.05 -8.94 -12.46
CA GLN A 277 -23.03 -8.14 -11.75
C GLN A 277 -23.29 -8.72 -10.36
N VAL A 278 -23.35 -7.87 -9.34
CA VAL A 278 -23.76 -8.27 -7.98
C VAL A 278 -25.29 -8.36 -7.93
N ILE A 279 -25.81 -9.48 -7.43
CA ILE A 279 -27.26 -9.72 -7.27
C ILE A 279 -27.70 -9.46 -5.83
N SER A 280 -26.92 -9.92 -4.86
CA SER A 280 -27.19 -9.74 -3.43
C SER A 280 -25.92 -9.94 -2.62
N GLU A 281 -25.76 -9.24 -1.50
CA GLU A 281 -24.65 -9.44 -0.57
C GLU A 281 -25.08 -9.11 0.86
N ASP A 282 -24.26 -9.53 1.83
CA ASP A 282 -24.44 -9.13 3.23
C ASP A 282 -24.28 -7.61 3.40
N GLU A 283 -25.19 -6.98 4.15
CA GLU A 283 -25.22 -5.53 4.39
C GLU A 283 -24.79 -5.18 5.83
N PRO A 284 -23.49 -4.96 6.08
CA PRO A 284 -23.02 -4.58 7.41
C PRO A 284 -23.45 -3.16 7.77
N ARG A 285 -23.72 -2.92 9.04
CA ARG A 285 -24.18 -1.62 9.55
C ARG A 285 -23.04 -0.82 10.15
N LEU A 286 -22.84 0.40 9.63
CA LEU A 286 -21.93 1.38 10.21
C LEU A 286 -22.32 1.69 11.66
N GLY A 287 -21.32 1.76 12.55
CA GLY A 287 -21.53 2.02 13.98
C GLY A 287 -21.91 0.79 14.80
N ARG A 288 -22.19 -0.35 14.17
CA ARG A 288 -22.48 -1.63 14.82
C ARG A 288 -21.49 -2.73 14.41
N ASP A 289 -21.38 -2.97 13.10
CA ASP A 289 -20.57 -4.06 12.56
C ASP A 289 -19.17 -3.58 12.17
N PHE A 290 -18.98 -2.27 11.95
CA PHE A 290 -17.68 -1.63 11.70
C PHE A 290 -17.77 -0.12 11.97
N PHE A 291 -16.62 0.56 12.08
CA PHE A 291 -16.55 1.97 12.51
C PHE A 291 -15.72 2.81 11.55
N GLU A 292 -16.36 3.63 10.73
CA GLU A 292 -15.71 4.53 9.77
C GLU A 292 -16.42 5.89 9.72
N VAL A 293 -15.82 6.84 9.02
CA VAL A 293 -16.44 8.11 8.65
C VAL A 293 -16.78 8.11 7.17
N SER A 294 -18.02 8.48 6.84
CA SER A 294 -18.39 8.78 5.46
C SER A 294 -17.66 10.06 5.04
N LEU A 295 -16.62 9.92 4.23
CA LEU A 295 -15.92 11.08 3.68
C LEU A 295 -16.81 11.77 2.63
N PRO A 296 -16.90 13.11 2.62
CA PRO A 296 -17.77 13.86 1.71
C PRO A 296 -17.59 13.55 0.21
N GLN A 297 -16.46 12.95 -0.16
CA GLN A 297 -16.10 12.64 -1.54
C GLN A 297 -16.70 11.33 -2.07
N ARG A 298 -17.41 10.56 -1.24
CA ARG A 298 -17.83 9.20 -1.61
C ARG A 298 -19.19 9.06 -2.28
N HIS A 299 -20.19 9.89 -1.97
CA HIS A 299 -21.47 9.88 -2.68
C HIS A 299 -22.26 11.18 -2.40
N PRO A 300 -22.97 11.74 -3.40
CA PRO A 300 -23.82 12.92 -3.20
C PRO A 300 -25.08 12.64 -2.35
N ASP A 301 -25.41 11.36 -2.12
CA ASP A 301 -26.56 10.94 -1.31
C ASP A 301 -26.09 10.29 0.00
N GLN A 302 -26.18 11.02 1.12
CA GLN A 302 -25.58 10.64 2.40
C GLN A 302 -26.16 9.35 3.01
N ALA A 303 -27.44 9.04 2.74
CA ALA A 303 -28.11 7.85 3.28
C ALA A 303 -27.65 6.56 2.59
N VAL A 304 -27.33 6.63 1.29
CA VAL A 304 -26.73 5.51 0.52
C VAL A 304 -25.23 5.39 0.84
N ALA A 305 -24.54 6.53 1.02
CA ALA A 305 -23.13 6.59 1.38
C ALA A 305 -22.77 5.92 2.71
N GLN A 306 -23.71 5.86 3.67
CA GLN A 306 -23.50 5.24 4.98
C GLN A 306 -23.74 3.71 4.98
N ARG A 307 -24.53 3.19 4.04
CA ARG A 307 -24.98 1.78 4.05
C ARG A 307 -24.01 0.81 3.37
N ASN A 308 -23.08 1.27 2.54
CA ASN A 308 -22.17 0.37 1.84
C ASN A 308 -20.73 0.87 1.69
N LEU A 309 -20.10 1.31 2.80
CA LEU A 309 -18.69 1.74 2.78
C LEU A 309 -17.69 0.63 2.45
N GLU A 310 -18.10 -0.64 2.48
CA GLU A 310 -17.29 -1.79 2.08
C GLU A 310 -17.26 -2.05 0.59
N GLN A 311 -18.25 -1.53 -0.16
CA GLN A 311 -18.29 -1.61 -1.62
C GLN A 311 -17.22 -0.67 -2.20
N HIS A 312 -16.14 -1.26 -2.70
CA HIS A 312 -15.00 -0.50 -3.22
C HIS A 312 -15.06 -0.32 -4.74
N ALA A 313 -15.52 -1.32 -5.46
CA ALA A 313 -15.84 -1.22 -6.89
C ALA A 313 -16.88 -2.26 -7.29
N ASP A 314 -17.73 -1.88 -8.25
CA ASP A 314 -18.63 -2.76 -9.00
C ASP A 314 -18.62 -2.34 -10.46
N THR A 315 -17.59 -2.77 -11.18
CA THR A 315 -17.51 -2.64 -12.63
C THR A 315 -17.79 -4.00 -13.27
N PRO A 316 -18.12 -4.05 -14.58
CA PRO A 316 -18.37 -5.32 -15.26
C PRO A 316 -17.20 -6.32 -15.26
N ALA A 317 -15.97 -5.94 -14.93
CA ALA A 317 -14.86 -6.90 -14.84
C ALA A 317 -14.19 -6.96 -13.45
N VAL A 318 -14.59 -6.12 -12.50
CA VAL A 318 -14.02 -6.08 -11.14
C VAL A 318 -15.12 -5.77 -10.13
N ILE A 319 -15.34 -6.69 -9.20
CA ILE A 319 -16.12 -6.48 -7.97
C ILE A 319 -15.10 -6.50 -6.83
N ALA A 320 -14.97 -5.40 -6.08
CA ALA A 320 -14.01 -5.29 -4.99
C ALA A 320 -14.70 -4.90 -3.68
N ARG A 321 -14.33 -5.57 -2.59
CA ARG A 321 -14.84 -5.33 -1.23
C ARG A 321 -13.72 -5.12 -0.23
N ILE A 322 -13.88 -4.16 0.68
CA ILE A 322 -13.03 -4.02 1.87
C ILE A 322 -13.78 -4.63 3.06
N HIS A 323 -13.34 -5.79 3.54
CA HIS A 323 -13.99 -6.53 4.63
C HIS A 323 -13.65 -5.88 5.98
N ARG A 324 -14.57 -5.05 6.50
CA ARG A 324 -14.47 -4.37 7.80
C ARG A 324 -15.46 -4.91 8.83
N SER A 325 -16.55 -5.53 8.40
CA SER A 325 -17.61 -6.08 9.22
C SER A 325 -17.07 -7.08 10.22
N THR A 326 -17.57 -7.03 11.45
CA THR A 326 -17.27 -7.99 12.52
C THR A 326 -17.60 -9.42 12.14
N GLN A 327 -18.51 -9.65 11.19
CA GLN A 327 -18.86 -10.98 10.72
C GLN A 327 -17.65 -11.71 10.14
N PHE A 328 -17.46 -12.95 10.54
CA PHE A 328 -16.37 -13.79 10.03
C PHE A 328 -16.55 -14.07 8.54
N LEU A 329 -17.77 -14.36 8.10
CA LEU A 329 -18.08 -14.72 6.71
C LEU A 329 -18.71 -13.53 5.98
N ARG A 330 -18.38 -13.38 4.70
CA ARG A 330 -19.06 -12.53 3.72
C ARG A 330 -19.71 -13.38 2.66
N ARG A 331 -21.00 -13.18 2.44
CA ARG A 331 -21.77 -13.79 1.38
C ARG A 331 -22.05 -12.77 0.28
N ILE A 332 -21.81 -13.18 -0.95
CA ILE A 332 -22.17 -12.42 -2.15
C ILE A 332 -22.66 -13.38 -3.24
N VAL A 333 -23.67 -12.96 -4.00
CA VAL A 333 -24.13 -13.66 -5.19
C VAL A 333 -23.77 -12.81 -6.40
N VAL A 334 -22.98 -13.39 -7.30
CA VAL A 334 -22.51 -12.73 -8.52
C VAL A 334 -23.06 -13.47 -9.74
N ASP A 335 -23.54 -12.71 -10.71
CA ASP A 335 -24.04 -13.17 -11.99
C ASP A 335 -23.06 -12.79 -13.11
N ALA A 336 -22.71 -13.75 -13.95
CA ALA A 336 -21.87 -13.57 -15.12
C ALA A 336 -22.63 -13.68 -16.45
N SER A 337 -23.96 -13.78 -16.43
CA SER A 337 -24.81 -14.09 -17.60
C SER A 337 -24.78 -13.04 -18.71
N THR A 338 -24.35 -11.80 -18.42
CA THR A 338 -24.16 -10.74 -19.42
C THR A 338 -22.85 -10.88 -20.21
N SER A 339 -22.01 -11.86 -19.85
CA SER A 339 -20.83 -12.24 -20.64
C SER A 339 -21.22 -12.59 -22.08
N PHE A 340 -20.36 -12.26 -23.04
CA PHE A 340 -20.70 -12.42 -24.46
C PHE A 340 -19.53 -12.90 -25.32
N ASP A 341 -19.88 -13.49 -26.45
CA ASP A 341 -18.99 -13.84 -27.55
C ASP A 341 -19.43 -13.07 -28.79
N SER A 342 -18.50 -12.42 -29.50
CA SER A 342 -18.83 -11.61 -30.69
C SER A 342 -19.43 -12.44 -31.83
N ASN A 343 -19.21 -13.76 -31.84
CA ASN A 343 -19.77 -14.70 -32.80
C ASN A 343 -20.93 -15.52 -32.21
N GLN A 344 -21.44 -15.13 -31.03
CA GLN A 344 -22.53 -15.78 -30.31
C GLN A 344 -22.29 -17.28 -30.04
N ARG A 345 -21.01 -17.70 -29.94
CA ARG A 345 -20.67 -19.07 -29.55
C ARG A 345 -21.14 -19.35 -28.12
N PRO A 346 -21.60 -20.57 -27.81
CA PRO A 346 -21.96 -20.94 -26.44
C PRO A 346 -20.79 -20.75 -25.47
N LEU A 347 -21.09 -20.20 -24.29
CA LEU A 347 -20.11 -19.94 -23.23
C LEU A 347 -20.18 -20.98 -22.11
N THR A 348 -19.00 -21.37 -21.62
CA THR A 348 -18.83 -22.11 -20.37
C THR A 348 -18.17 -21.21 -19.33
N PHE A 349 -18.62 -21.29 -18.07
CA PHE A 349 -18.24 -20.38 -16.99
C PHE A 349 -17.31 -21.08 -16.01
N HIS A 350 -16.21 -20.41 -15.66
CA HIS A 350 -15.16 -20.95 -14.79
C HIS A 350 -14.89 -19.95 -13.66
N TRP A 351 -15.10 -20.38 -12.42
CA TRP A 351 -14.85 -19.60 -11.22
C TRP A 351 -13.70 -20.24 -10.45
N GLN A 352 -12.62 -19.50 -10.22
CA GLN A 352 -11.38 -20.04 -9.68
C GLN A 352 -10.87 -19.20 -8.52
N ILE A 353 -10.45 -19.86 -7.44
CA ILE A 353 -9.76 -19.20 -6.34
C ILE A 353 -8.31 -18.99 -6.78
N LEU A 354 -7.95 -17.74 -7.06
CA LEU A 354 -6.61 -17.35 -7.53
C LEU A 354 -5.67 -17.00 -6.37
N ARG A 355 -6.23 -16.50 -5.28
CA ARG A 355 -5.53 -16.16 -4.04
C ARG A 355 -6.47 -16.30 -2.84
N GLY A 356 -5.94 -16.73 -1.70
CA GLY A 356 -6.69 -16.92 -0.45
C GLY A 356 -6.58 -18.35 0.07
N ASP A 357 -7.46 -18.72 0.99
CA ASP A 357 -7.57 -20.09 1.50
C ASP A 357 -8.61 -20.91 0.72
N PRO A 358 -8.20 -21.79 -0.21
CA PRO A 358 -9.14 -22.61 -0.97
C PRO A 358 -9.92 -23.59 -0.10
N GLU A 359 -9.43 -23.94 1.10
CA GLU A 359 -10.14 -24.86 2.00
C GLU A 359 -11.32 -24.16 2.71
N GLN A 360 -11.22 -22.84 2.92
CA GLN A 360 -12.23 -22.08 3.65
C GLN A 360 -13.19 -21.31 2.74
N ILE A 361 -12.74 -20.84 1.57
CA ILE A 361 -13.58 -20.14 0.60
C ILE A 361 -14.54 -21.15 -0.05
N LYS A 362 -15.83 -20.81 -0.12
CA LYS A 362 -16.85 -21.66 -0.76
C LYS A 362 -17.44 -20.95 -1.97
N LEU A 363 -17.44 -21.64 -3.11
CA LEU A 363 -18.09 -21.22 -4.35
C LEU A 363 -19.22 -22.20 -4.66
N ARG A 364 -20.46 -21.72 -4.65
CA ARG A 364 -21.67 -22.53 -4.88
C ARG A 364 -22.40 -22.04 -6.13
N PRO A 365 -22.32 -22.76 -7.27
CA PRO A 365 -23.16 -22.51 -8.43
C PRO A 365 -24.65 -22.56 -8.06
N LEU A 366 -25.41 -21.59 -8.55
CA LEU A 366 -26.85 -21.47 -8.34
C LEU A 366 -27.67 -21.88 -9.59
N ASP A 367 -26.99 -22.23 -10.68
CA ASP A 367 -27.57 -22.81 -11.89
C ASP A 367 -26.62 -23.84 -12.49
N THR A 368 -27.14 -24.69 -13.37
CA THR A 368 -26.39 -25.80 -13.99
C THR A 368 -25.31 -25.35 -14.96
N ALA A 369 -25.37 -24.11 -15.43
CA ALA A 369 -24.37 -23.52 -16.31
C ALA A 369 -23.29 -22.73 -15.55
N SER A 370 -23.40 -22.67 -14.22
CA SER A 370 -22.56 -21.86 -13.33
C SER A 370 -22.49 -20.38 -13.74
N ARG A 371 -23.58 -19.82 -14.27
CA ARG A 371 -23.64 -18.38 -14.61
C ARG A 371 -23.75 -17.53 -13.36
N ARG A 372 -24.47 -18.02 -12.35
CA ARG A 372 -24.61 -17.41 -11.04
C ARG A 372 -23.91 -18.26 -9.98
N VAL A 373 -23.11 -17.61 -9.14
CA VAL A 373 -22.39 -18.26 -8.05
C VAL A 373 -22.59 -17.46 -6.77
N GLU A 374 -22.99 -18.17 -5.71
CA GLU A 374 -22.85 -17.66 -4.35
C GLU A 374 -21.43 -17.92 -3.86
N MET A 375 -20.78 -16.90 -3.34
CA MET A 375 -19.46 -16.96 -2.73
C MET A 375 -19.59 -16.70 -1.24
N VAL A 376 -18.93 -17.54 -0.44
CA VAL A 376 -18.79 -17.34 1.00
C VAL A 376 -17.29 -17.23 1.30
N VAL A 377 -16.87 -16.03 1.71
CA VAL A 377 -15.46 -15.68 1.91
C VAL A 377 -15.25 -15.32 3.38
N PRO A 378 -14.38 -16.03 4.11
CA PRO A 378 -14.06 -15.67 5.50
C PRO A 378 -13.11 -14.47 5.56
N TYR A 379 -13.06 -13.81 6.71
CA TYR A 379 -12.03 -12.82 7.02
C TYR A 379 -10.64 -13.46 6.89
N HIS A 380 -9.74 -12.79 6.18
CA HIS A 380 -8.40 -13.30 5.89
C HIS A 380 -7.33 -12.44 6.55
N GLY A 381 -6.53 -13.03 7.43
CA GLY A 381 -5.24 -12.47 7.81
C GLY A 381 -4.23 -12.59 6.66
N ARG A 382 -3.07 -11.95 6.80
CA ARG A 382 -1.99 -12.12 5.82
C ARG A 382 -1.51 -13.57 5.77
N ARG A 383 -1.21 -14.01 4.56
CA ARG A 383 -0.62 -15.32 4.28
C ARG A 383 0.16 -15.29 2.96
N PRO A 384 1.08 -16.23 2.72
CA PRO A 384 1.81 -16.31 1.47
C PRO A 384 0.89 -16.27 0.25
N VAL A 385 1.20 -15.43 -0.74
CA VAL A 385 0.39 -15.28 -1.97
C VAL A 385 0.33 -16.56 -2.81
N LEU A 386 1.36 -17.41 -2.66
CA LEU A 386 1.47 -18.76 -3.18
C LEU A 386 2.22 -19.59 -2.12
N PRO A 387 2.07 -20.94 -2.09
CA PRO A 387 2.86 -21.79 -1.21
C PRO A 387 4.37 -21.51 -1.33
N GLY A 388 5.02 -21.18 -0.22
CA GLY A 388 6.45 -20.86 -0.16
C GLY A 388 6.86 -19.45 -0.58
N ALA A 389 5.93 -18.58 -0.98
CA ALA A 389 6.23 -17.19 -1.32
C ALA A 389 6.61 -16.38 -0.07
N ALA A 390 7.63 -15.53 -0.18
CA ALA A 390 7.98 -14.57 0.87
C ALA A 390 6.98 -13.42 0.97
N LEU A 391 6.32 -13.08 -0.15
CA LEU A 391 5.28 -12.08 -0.16
C LEU A 391 3.99 -12.64 0.44
N GLU A 392 3.41 -11.87 1.36
CA GLU A 392 2.12 -12.18 1.97
C GLU A 392 1.07 -11.14 1.58
N SER A 393 -0.18 -11.59 1.59
CA SER A 393 -1.35 -10.76 1.33
C SER A 393 -2.52 -11.23 2.18
N ASN A 394 -3.35 -10.29 2.60
CA ASN A 394 -4.63 -10.51 3.27
C ASN A 394 -5.82 -10.28 2.30
N ARG A 395 -5.53 -10.33 0.98
CA ARG A 395 -6.53 -10.25 -0.08
C ARG A 395 -6.89 -11.64 -0.62
N VAL A 396 -8.19 -11.84 -0.85
CA VAL A 396 -8.72 -12.97 -1.62
C VAL A 396 -9.02 -12.50 -3.04
N ASP A 397 -8.57 -13.28 -4.04
CA ASP A 397 -8.88 -13.04 -5.45
C ASP A 397 -9.62 -14.25 -6.02
N ILE A 398 -10.84 -14.05 -6.50
CA ILE A 398 -11.61 -15.03 -7.25
C ILE A 398 -11.64 -14.59 -8.72
N GLY A 399 -11.07 -15.41 -9.60
CA GLY A 399 -11.06 -15.19 -11.04
C GLY A 399 -12.30 -15.77 -11.71
N VAL A 400 -12.90 -15.01 -12.61
CA VAL A 400 -14.03 -15.44 -13.43
C VAL A 400 -13.62 -15.42 -14.89
N PHE A 401 -13.84 -16.53 -15.58
CA PHE A 401 -13.49 -16.72 -16.98
C PHE A 401 -14.65 -17.32 -17.73
N VAL A 402 -14.84 -16.90 -18.97
CA VAL A 402 -15.74 -17.56 -19.91
C VAL A 402 -14.95 -18.18 -21.05
N ARG A 403 -15.37 -19.35 -21.54
CA ARG A 403 -14.73 -20.03 -22.67
C ARG A 403 -15.76 -20.31 -23.76
N ASN A 404 -15.43 -19.93 -25.00
CA ASN A 404 -16.31 -20.05 -26.17
C ASN A 404 -16.05 -21.32 -27.02
N GLY A 405 -15.37 -22.31 -26.44
CA GLY A 405 -14.91 -23.51 -27.13
C GLY A 405 -13.53 -23.40 -27.78
N VAL A 406 -13.03 -22.19 -28.04
CA VAL A 406 -11.71 -21.93 -28.63
C VAL A 406 -10.80 -21.25 -27.62
N TYR A 407 -11.13 -20.02 -27.22
CA TYR A 407 -10.37 -19.21 -26.28
C TYR A 407 -11.12 -19.04 -24.95
N TYR A 408 -10.34 -18.85 -23.88
CA TYR A 408 -10.85 -18.24 -22.65
C TYR A 408 -10.93 -16.73 -22.84
N SER A 409 -11.77 -16.04 -22.06
CA SER A 409 -11.73 -14.59 -21.94
C SER A 409 -10.50 -14.14 -21.15
N ALA A 410 -10.20 -12.84 -21.19
CA ALA A 410 -9.46 -12.21 -20.10
C ALA A 410 -10.17 -12.46 -18.75
N PRO A 411 -9.45 -12.43 -17.61
CA PRO A 411 -10.09 -12.59 -16.31
C PRO A 411 -10.99 -11.40 -15.98
N ALA A 412 -12.09 -11.66 -15.29
CA ALA A 412 -12.70 -10.72 -14.36
C ALA A 412 -12.38 -11.16 -12.92
N PHE A 413 -12.50 -10.24 -11.96
CA PHE A 413 -12.14 -10.50 -10.57
C PHE A 413 -13.27 -10.15 -9.60
N VAL A 414 -13.43 -10.99 -8.58
CA VAL A 414 -14.15 -10.67 -7.34
C VAL A 414 -13.14 -10.72 -6.20
N THR A 415 -12.89 -9.60 -5.52
CA THR A 415 -11.84 -9.48 -4.50
C THR A 415 -12.36 -9.03 -3.15
N PHE A 416 -11.73 -9.55 -2.10
CA PHE A 416 -11.99 -9.17 -0.70
C PHE A 416 -10.67 -8.81 -0.04
N PHE A 417 -10.55 -7.57 0.43
CA PHE A 417 -9.37 -7.07 1.14
C PHE A 417 -9.71 -6.85 2.61
N SER A 418 -9.02 -7.56 3.50
CA SER A 418 -9.13 -7.35 4.95
C SER A 418 -8.16 -6.26 5.41
N LEU A 419 -8.23 -5.81 6.66
CA LEU A 419 -7.36 -4.74 7.16
C LEU A 419 -6.24 -5.33 8.02
N ASP A 420 -4.99 -5.12 7.59
CA ASP A 420 -3.82 -5.70 8.25
C ASP A 420 -3.45 -5.03 9.59
N ASN A 421 -4.04 -3.86 9.86
CA ASN A 421 -3.94 -3.14 11.12
C ASN A 421 -5.06 -3.52 12.11
N GLU A 422 -5.82 -4.59 11.83
CA GLU A 422 -6.79 -5.17 12.75
C GLU A 422 -6.44 -6.61 13.11
N ALA A 423 -6.27 -6.86 14.40
CA ALA A 423 -6.17 -8.21 14.94
C ALA A 423 -7.57 -8.66 15.40
N ARG A 424 -8.03 -9.79 14.87
CA ARG A 424 -9.36 -10.31 15.16
C ARG A 424 -9.30 -11.70 15.76
N THR A 425 -10.16 -11.94 16.74
CA THR A 425 -10.35 -13.27 17.33
C THR A 425 -11.78 -13.69 17.15
N TYR A 426 -11.98 -14.87 16.58
CA TYR A 426 -13.27 -15.53 16.49
C TYR A 426 -13.29 -16.78 17.36
N ASP A 427 -14.48 -17.16 17.82
CA ASP A 427 -14.69 -18.46 18.44
C ASP A 427 -14.88 -19.59 17.40
N PRO A 428 -14.99 -20.86 17.80
CA PRO A 428 -15.19 -21.98 16.87
C PRO A 428 -16.48 -21.91 16.04
N GLN A 429 -17.47 -21.11 16.45
CA GLN A 429 -18.72 -20.88 15.73
C GLN A 429 -18.63 -19.68 14.75
N GLY A 430 -17.48 -19.01 14.68
CA GLY A 430 -17.26 -17.84 13.82
C GLY A 430 -17.83 -16.54 14.40
N ARG A 431 -18.14 -16.50 15.69
CA ARG A 431 -18.56 -15.27 16.39
C ARG A 431 -17.34 -14.48 16.79
N ILE A 432 -17.36 -13.17 16.57
CA ILE A 432 -16.26 -12.29 16.94
C ILE A 432 -16.15 -12.25 18.47
N LEU A 433 -14.97 -12.46 19.03
CA LEU A 433 -14.70 -12.27 20.45
C LEU A 433 -13.95 -10.97 20.70
N GLU A 434 -13.07 -10.59 19.77
CA GLU A 434 -12.22 -9.42 19.92
C GLU A 434 -11.87 -8.80 18.57
N ILE A 435 -11.89 -7.47 18.51
CA ILE A 435 -11.18 -6.68 17.50
C ILE A 435 -10.24 -5.72 18.20
N GLY A 436 -8.96 -5.86 17.91
CA GLY A 436 -7.92 -4.93 18.30
C GLY A 436 -7.49 -4.04 17.14
N TYR A 437 -7.68 -2.74 17.28
CA TYR A 437 -7.31 -1.78 16.25
C TYR A 437 -5.88 -1.26 16.43
N GLY A 438 -5.20 -1.03 15.31
CA GLY A 438 -3.81 -0.62 15.29
C GLY A 438 -2.85 -1.77 15.57
N THR A 439 -3.23 -3.02 15.25
CA THR A 439 -2.30 -4.14 15.36
C THR A 439 -1.05 -3.88 14.51
N GLY A 440 0.07 -4.46 14.93
CA GLY A 440 1.37 -4.16 14.33
C GLY A 440 2.46 -5.05 14.89
N GLU A 441 3.69 -4.68 14.59
CA GLU A 441 4.86 -5.45 14.99
C GLU A 441 6.01 -4.57 15.47
N ALA A 442 6.84 -5.18 16.31
CA ALA A 442 8.13 -4.64 16.68
C ALA A 442 9.18 -4.96 15.60
N THR A 443 9.98 -3.95 15.29
CA THR A 443 11.19 -4.08 14.48
C THR A 443 12.39 -3.75 15.35
N ALA A 444 13.45 -4.52 15.22
CA ALA A 444 14.72 -4.29 15.90
C ALA A 444 15.78 -3.95 14.85
N LYS A 445 16.60 -2.94 15.12
CA LYS A 445 17.73 -2.54 14.28
C LYS A 445 18.97 -2.31 15.11
N VAL A 446 20.07 -2.95 14.74
CA VAL A 446 21.37 -2.70 15.38
C VAL A 446 21.95 -1.41 14.81
N ILE A 447 22.11 -0.41 15.67
CA ILE A 447 22.65 0.91 15.30
C ILE A 447 24.12 1.08 15.69
N ASP A 448 24.61 0.28 16.65
CA ASP A 448 26.03 0.18 17.01
C ASP A 448 26.49 -1.28 16.96
N TRP A 449 26.99 -1.69 15.80
CA TRP A 449 27.49 -3.05 15.60
C TRP A 449 28.77 -3.34 16.38
N LEU A 450 29.61 -2.33 16.69
CA LEU A 450 30.82 -2.55 17.49
C LEU A 450 30.45 -2.92 18.92
N ALA A 451 29.52 -2.19 19.52
CA ALA A 451 28.99 -2.52 20.85
C ALA A 451 28.26 -3.87 20.87
N PHE A 452 27.48 -4.17 19.83
CA PHE A 452 26.84 -5.48 19.69
C PHE A 452 27.86 -6.63 19.66
N PHE A 453 28.92 -6.53 18.85
CA PHE A 453 29.95 -7.56 18.81
C PHE A 453 30.68 -7.71 20.14
N ALA A 454 30.92 -6.61 20.86
CA ALA A 454 31.54 -6.66 22.19
C ALA A 454 30.71 -7.49 23.19
N TRP A 455 29.38 -7.49 23.09
CA TRP A 455 28.52 -8.33 23.93
C TRP A 455 28.62 -9.82 23.63
N LEU A 456 29.02 -10.21 22.42
CA LEU A 456 29.18 -11.62 22.03
C LEU A 456 30.52 -12.21 22.50
N GLU A 457 31.49 -11.38 22.86
CA GLU A 457 32.80 -11.83 23.31
C GLU A 457 32.68 -12.67 24.60
N PRO A 458 33.31 -13.88 24.69
CA PRO A 458 33.15 -14.79 25.82
C PRO A 458 33.52 -14.21 27.19
N HIS A 459 34.42 -13.24 27.20
CA HIS A 459 34.96 -12.61 28.41
C HIS A 459 34.17 -11.37 28.84
N THR A 460 33.23 -10.89 28.03
CA THR A 460 32.41 -9.73 28.37
C THR A 460 31.39 -10.14 29.42
N ALA A 461 31.61 -9.69 30.65
CA ALA A 461 30.69 -9.88 31.76
C ALA A 461 29.62 -8.78 31.81
N GLY A 462 28.48 -9.12 32.40
CA GLY A 462 27.37 -8.19 32.64
C GLY A 462 26.03 -8.73 32.16
N PRO A 463 24.92 -8.22 32.70
CA PRO A 463 23.59 -8.77 32.43
C PRO A 463 23.15 -8.64 30.95
N VAL A 464 23.53 -7.56 30.25
CA VAL A 464 23.21 -7.40 28.81
C VAL A 464 23.99 -8.39 27.96
N ALA A 465 25.30 -8.53 28.19
CA ALA A 465 26.13 -9.50 27.49
C ALA A 465 25.65 -10.94 27.74
N ALA A 466 25.31 -11.28 29.00
CA ALA A 466 24.75 -12.58 29.35
C ALA A 466 23.42 -12.86 28.63
N LEU A 467 22.52 -11.88 28.54
CA LEU A 467 21.29 -12.00 27.78
C LEU A 467 21.58 -12.22 26.29
N VAL A 468 22.35 -11.33 25.66
CA VAL A 468 22.68 -11.42 24.23
C VAL A 468 23.34 -12.76 23.91
N GLN A 469 24.33 -13.17 24.70
CA GLN A 469 24.99 -14.47 24.52
C GLN A 469 24.01 -15.64 24.66
N SER A 470 22.99 -15.55 25.51
CA SER A 470 21.97 -16.60 25.64
C SER A 470 21.03 -16.70 24.43
N LEU A 471 20.84 -15.59 23.69
CA LEU A 471 19.99 -15.57 22.48
C LEU A 471 20.64 -16.26 21.30
N PHE A 472 21.98 -16.29 21.25
CA PHE A 472 22.74 -16.86 20.14
C PHE A 472 23.43 -18.17 20.56
N PRO A 473 23.14 -19.30 19.90
CA PRO A 473 23.88 -20.55 20.12
C PRO A 473 25.39 -20.37 19.90
N ALA A 474 26.21 -21.25 20.49
CA ALA A 474 27.68 -21.13 20.43
C ALA A 474 28.22 -20.98 18.99
N GLU A 475 27.75 -21.83 18.06
CA GLU A 475 28.12 -21.76 16.64
C GLU A 475 27.72 -20.42 16.00
N GLY A 476 26.53 -19.90 16.33
CA GLY A 476 26.07 -18.59 15.84
C GLY A 476 26.93 -17.44 16.36
N ARG A 477 27.35 -17.50 17.63
CA ARG A 477 28.26 -16.51 18.23
C ARG A 477 29.63 -16.53 17.57
N GLU A 478 30.20 -17.72 17.36
CA GLU A 478 31.50 -17.86 16.70
C GLU A 478 31.49 -17.25 15.28
N ARG A 479 30.45 -17.52 14.50
CA ARG A 479 30.29 -16.93 13.17
C ARG A 479 30.15 -15.41 13.21
N LEU A 480 29.35 -14.87 14.13
CA LEU A 480 29.21 -13.41 14.29
C LEU A 480 30.52 -12.75 14.74
N LEU A 481 31.31 -13.40 15.60
CA LEU A 481 32.64 -12.92 15.98
C LEU A 481 33.62 -12.95 14.80
N GLN A 482 33.53 -13.94 13.90
CA GLN A 482 34.29 -13.93 12.64
C GLN A 482 33.90 -12.75 11.76
N VAL A 483 32.60 -12.44 11.62
CA VAL A 483 32.14 -11.23 10.91
C VAL A 483 32.71 -9.96 11.56
N ALA A 484 32.79 -9.91 12.89
CA ALA A 484 33.35 -8.77 13.62
C ALA A 484 34.82 -8.48 13.23
N THR A 485 35.61 -9.51 12.93
CA THR A 485 37.01 -9.35 12.49
C THR A 485 37.16 -8.60 11.18
N ALA A 486 36.21 -8.78 10.24
CA ALA A 486 36.16 -8.04 8.99
C ALA A 486 35.48 -6.67 9.17
N TYR A 487 34.49 -6.58 10.06
CA TYR A 487 33.71 -5.37 10.28
C TYR A 487 34.54 -4.24 10.90
N ARG A 488 35.32 -4.54 11.95
CA ARG A 488 36.12 -3.54 12.70
C ARG A 488 37.00 -2.67 11.78
N PRO A 489 37.90 -3.22 10.93
CA PRO A 489 38.74 -2.41 10.06
C PRO A 489 37.95 -1.67 8.95
N ALA A 490 36.87 -2.27 8.44
CA ALA A 490 36.01 -1.61 7.47
C ALA A 490 35.31 -0.38 8.08
N LYS A 491 34.83 -0.50 9.32
CA LYS A 491 34.18 0.58 10.05
C LYS A 491 35.14 1.72 10.39
N GLU A 492 36.35 1.39 10.84
CA GLU A 492 37.41 2.38 11.07
C GLU A 492 37.74 3.18 9.79
N THR A 493 37.81 2.49 8.66
CA THR A 493 38.01 3.14 7.35
C THR A 493 36.86 4.08 6.99
N GLU A 494 35.61 3.67 7.23
CA GLU A 494 34.43 4.51 7.03
C GLU A 494 34.44 5.75 7.94
N ASP A 495 34.76 5.60 9.23
CA ASP A 495 34.80 6.72 10.19
C ASP A 495 35.88 7.75 9.83
N ASN A 496 37.05 7.27 9.39
CA ASN A 496 38.12 8.12 8.89
C ASN A 496 37.69 8.88 7.62
N ALA A 497 37.08 8.18 6.65
CA ALA A 497 36.57 8.80 5.43
C ALA A 497 35.42 9.79 5.69
N ALA A 498 34.54 9.51 6.65
CA ALA A 498 33.47 10.41 7.08
C ALA A 498 34.02 11.70 7.68
N THR A 499 35.06 11.60 8.50
CA THR A 499 35.77 12.73 9.10
C THR A 499 36.43 13.60 8.02
N GLN A 500 37.13 12.98 7.07
CA GLN A 500 37.73 13.67 5.92
C GLN A 500 36.68 14.37 5.06
N ARG A 501 35.55 13.70 4.77
CA ARG A 501 34.43 14.29 4.03
C ARG A 501 33.89 15.53 4.73
N LYS A 502 33.67 15.46 6.05
CA LYS A 502 33.18 16.60 6.84
C LYS A 502 34.16 17.79 6.80
N ALA A 503 35.46 17.53 6.91
CA ALA A 503 36.48 18.56 6.80
C ALA A 503 36.53 19.19 5.40
N ALA A 504 36.49 18.37 4.34
CA ALA A 504 36.49 18.84 2.95
C ALA A 504 35.21 19.65 2.60
N GLU A 505 34.05 19.25 3.13
CA GLU A 505 32.80 20.01 2.94
C GLU A 505 32.81 21.35 3.68
N ALA A 506 33.38 21.40 4.88
CA ALA A 506 33.57 22.66 5.59
C ALA A 506 34.52 23.60 4.83
N GLU A 507 35.61 23.08 4.28
CA GLU A 507 36.55 23.88 3.49
C GLU A 507 35.91 24.40 2.20
N ARG A 508 35.18 23.54 1.47
CA ARG A 508 34.40 23.95 0.30
C ARG A 508 33.43 25.10 0.60
N HIS A 509 32.75 25.04 1.74
CA HIS A 509 31.85 26.11 2.18
C HIS A 509 32.63 27.40 2.49
N ASN A 510 33.77 27.30 3.18
CA ASN A 510 34.64 28.44 3.49
C ASN A 510 35.17 29.11 2.22
N THR A 511 35.68 28.35 1.25
CA THR A 511 36.20 28.89 -0.01
C THR A 511 35.10 29.50 -0.87
N ALA A 512 33.88 28.94 -0.86
CA ALA A 512 32.74 29.54 -1.57
C ALA A 512 32.36 30.92 -0.99
N GLU A 513 32.40 31.07 0.33
CA GLU A 513 32.21 32.38 0.97
C GLU A 513 33.35 33.36 0.67
N GLN A 514 34.60 32.89 0.55
CA GLN A 514 35.72 33.73 0.12
C GLN A 514 35.55 34.23 -1.33
N VAL A 515 35.09 33.38 -2.25
CA VAL A 515 34.76 33.79 -3.63
C VAL A 515 33.71 34.89 -3.62
N LYS A 516 32.61 34.70 -2.87
CA LYS A 516 31.54 35.70 -2.76
C LYS A 516 32.05 37.05 -2.22
N ARG A 517 32.94 37.04 -1.23
CA ARG A 517 33.58 38.26 -0.71
C ARG A 517 34.50 38.92 -1.75
N ALA A 518 35.28 38.12 -2.49
CA ALA A 518 36.16 38.62 -3.54
C ALA A 518 35.38 39.20 -4.73
N GLU A 519 34.24 38.60 -5.10
CA GLU A 519 33.32 39.13 -6.12
C GLU A 519 32.77 40.50 -5.72
N GLN A 520 32.35 40.66 -4.46
CA GLN A 520 31.88 41.93 -3.90
C GLN A 520 33.00 42.99 -3.88
N ALA A 521 34.20 42.60 -3.45
CA ALA A 521 35.37 43.49 -3.43
C ALA A 521 35.75 43.96 -4.84
N ARG A 522 35.75 43.05 -5.83
CA ARG A 522 35.99 43.38 -7.23
C ARG A 522 34.90 44.30 -7.79
N ALA A 523 33.62 44.02 -7.51
CA ALA A 523 32.52 44.88 -7.95
C ALA A 523 32.64 46.30 -7.36
N ALA A 524 33.02 46.43 -6.08
CA ALA A 524 33.30 47.72 -5.46
C ALA A 524 34.50 48.44 -6.11
N ALA A 525 35.58 47.72 -6.42
CA ALA A 525 36.75 48.28 -7.09
C ALA A 525 36.45 48.74 -8.53
N VAL A 526 35.60 48.00 -9.28
CA VAL A 526 35.11 48.42 -10.60
C VAL A 526 34.34 49.74 -10.50
N GLN A 527 33.44 49.86 -9.52
CA GLN A 527 32.68 51.11 -9.31
C GLN A 527 33.58 52.28 -8.92
N ALA A 528 34.61 52.05 -8.10
CA ALA A 528 35.57 53.07 -7.71
C ALA A 528 36.40 53.57 -8.92
N GLN A 529 36.88 52.67 -9.77
CA GLN A 529 37.61 53.00 -11.00
C GLN A 529 36.74 53.77 -12.01
N GLN A 530 35.44 53.47 -12.09
CA GLN A 530 34.49 54.19 -12.94
C GLN A 530 34.17 55.59 -12.43
N LYS A 531 34.08 55.78 -11.10
CA LYS A 531 33.74 57.08 -10.49
C LYS A 531 34.93 58.05 -10.43
N THR A 532 36.15 57.55 -10.21
CA THR A 532 37.34 58.39 -10.07
C THR A 532 38.56 57.68 -10.69
N PRO A 533 38.75 57.80 -12.01
CA PRO A 533 39.84 57.11 -12.70
C PRO A 533 41.20 57.64 -12.24
N GLY A 534 42.08 56.75 -11.78
CA GLY A 534 43.42 57.12 -11.35
C GLY A 534 44.30 55.89 -11.04
N PRO A 535 45.62 56.08 -10.90
CA PRO A 535 46.56 54.98 -10.68
C PRO A 535 46.24 54.15 -9.43
N THR A 536 45.73 54.77 -8.37
CA THR A 536 45.33 54.08 -7.12
C THR A 536 44.10 53.20 -7.31
N ALA A 537 43.07 53.68 -8.02
CA ALA A 537 41.85 52.92 -8.27
C ALA A 537 42.09 51.77 -9.28
N ALA A 538 43.01 51.98 -10.24
CA ALA A 538 43.44 50.93 -11.16
C ALA A 538 44.20 49.82 -10.42
N ALA A 539 45.11 50.17 -9.51
CA ALA A 539 45.83 49.21 -8.68
C ALA A 539 44.88 48.39 -7.76
N ALA A 540 43.88 49.04 -7.16
CA ALA A 540 42.88 48.35 -6.33
C ALA A 540 42.01 47.37 -7.13
N LEU A 541 41.65 47.71 -8.38
CA LEU A 541 40.92 46.80 -9.27
C LEU A 541 41.78 45.58 -9.68
N THR A 542 43.06 45.80 -9.99
CA THR A 542 44.01 44.71 -10.27
C THR A 542 44.10 43.77 -9.06
N GLN A 543 44.33 44.31 -7.86
CA GLN A 543 44.42 43.52 -6.63
C GLN A 543 43.13 42.74 -6.33
N ALA A 544 41.95 43.35 -6.51
CA ALA A 544 40.68 42.67 -6.29
C ALA A 544 40.38 41.59 -7.34
N THR A 545 40.88 41.76 -8.57
CA THR A 545 40.76 40.77 -9.63
C THR A 545 41.66 39.57 -9.37
N GLU A 546 42.92 39.80 -8.99
CA GLU A 546 43.86 38.74 -8.59
C GLU A 546 43.35 37.97 -7.37
N ALA A 547 42.79 38.67 -6.37
CA ALA A 547 42.20 38.03 -5.19
C ALA A 547 40.98 37.16 -5.54
N LEU A 548 40.16 37.58 -6.51
CA LEU A 548 39.04 36.77 -7.01
C LEU A 548 39.53 35.53 -7.75
N GLU A 549 40.53 35.66 -8.63
CA GLU A 549 41.11 34.51 -9.34
C GLU A 549 41.72 33.49 -8.37
N LEU A 550 42.44 33.97 -7.35
CA LEU A 550 43.00 33.11 -6.30
C LEU A 550 41.91 32.40 -5.49
N ALA A 551 40.85 33.12 -5.11
CA ALA A 551 39.71 32.54 -4.39
C ALA A 551 38.95 31.52 -5.24
N GLN A 552 38.76 31.78 -6.54
CA GLN A 552 38.12 30.86 -7.48
C GLN A 552 38.95 29.58 -7.68
N LYS A 553 40.27 29.71 -7.78
CA LYS A 553 41.18 28.57 -7.85
C LYS A 553 41.11 27.71 -6.58
N ALA A 554 41.19 28.34 -5.41
CA ALA A 554 41.06 27.65 -4.12
C ALA A 554 39.69 26.94 -3.99
N ALA A 555 38.60 27.57 -4.46
CA ALA A 555 37.28 26.97 -4.45
C ALA A 555 37.16 25.75 -5.40
N LEU A 556 37.83 25.78 -6.55
CA LEU A 556 37.86 24.64 -7.48
C LEU A 556 38.62 23.44 -6.88
N GLU A 557 39.76 23.70 -6.22
CA GLU A 557 40.55 22.68 -5.51
C GLU A 557 39.74 22.08 -4.34
N ALA A 558 39.06 22.91 -3.55
CA ALA A 558 38.19 22.47 -2.46
C ALA A 558 36.97 21.68 -2.94
N ASP A 559 36.34 22.07 -4.06
CA ASP A 559 35.23 21.31 -4.65
C ASP A 559 35.69 19.93 -5.15
N THR A 560 36.87 19.84 -5.76
CA THR A 560 37.47 18.57 -6.20
C THR A 560 37.74 17.65 -5.00
N THR A 561 38.41 18.17 -3.97
CA THR A 561 38.69 17.44 -2.72
C THR A 561 37.40 16.95 -2.05
N ALA A 562 36.35 17.78 -2.02
CA ALA A 562 35.06 17.39 -1.45
C ALA A 562 34.37 16.29 -2.27
N ARG A 563 34.49 16.29 -3.60
CA ARG A 563 33.95 15.21 -4.45
C ARG A 563 34.68 13.89 -4.20
N GLU A 564 36.00 13.92 -4.15
CA GLU A 564 36.82 12.73 -3.87
C GLU A 564 36.54 12.16 -2.48
N ALA A 565 36.46 13.02 -1.46
CA ALA A 565 36.14 12.60 -0.10
C ALA A 565 34.72 12.00 0.02
N ARG A 566 33.73 12.52 -0.73
CA ARG A 566 32.39 11.89 -0.82
C ARG A 566 32.45 10.51 -1.46
N GLN A 567 33.21 10.37 -2.54
CA GLN A 567 33.36 9.08 -3.22
C GLN A 567 34.07 8.06 -2.31
N ALA A 568 35.14 8.46 -1.63
CA ALA A 568 35.87 7.61 -0.69
C ALA A 568 34.96 7.15 0.47
N HIS A 569 34.19 8.08 1.06
CA HIS A 569 33.21 7.74 2.10
C HIS A 569 32.12 6.78 1.59
N GLU A 570 31.61 6.98 0.38
CA GLU A 570 30.61 6.08 -0.22
C GLU A 570 31.16 4.66 -0.46
N ILE A 571 32.41 4.55 -0.92
CA ILE A 571 33.09 3.26 -1.09
C ILE A 571 33.27 2.56 0.27
N ALA A 572 33.76 3.29 1.28
CA ALA A 572 33.96 2.74 2.62
C ALA A 572 32.63 2.30 3.26
N ARG A 573 31.58 3.10 3.15
CA ARG A 573 30.22 2.76 3.60
C ARG A 573 29.69 1.48 2.94
N ARG A 574 29.91 1.33 1.63
CA ARG A 574 29.51 0.10 0.90
C ARG A 574 30.30 -1.12 1.37
N ALA A 575 31.60 -0.97 1.65
CA ALA A 575 32.41 -2.06 2.19
C ALA A 575 31.90 -2.54 3.56
N VAL A 576 31.53 -1.61 4.45
CA VAL A 576 30.87 -1.94 5.73
C VAL A 576 29.57 -2.70 5.51
N ALA A 577 28.71 -2.22 4.60
CA ALA A 577 27.45 -2.88 4.28
C ALA A 577 27.64 -4.30 3.70
N GLU A 578 28.66 -4.50 2.87
CA GLU A 578 28.99 -5.80 2.26
C GLU A 578 29.47 -6.83 3.29
N VAL A 579 30.12 -6.40 4.37
CA VAL A 579 30.48 -7.31 5.49
C VAL A 579 29.23 -7.84 6.20
N LEU A 580 28.25 -6.97 6.46
CA LEU A 580 27.01 -7.36 7.15
C LEU A 580 26.00 -8.04 6.21
N THR A 581 26.06 -7.71 4.92
CA THR A 581 25.13 -8.16 3.87
C THR A 581 25.93 -8.56 2.62
N PRO A 582 26.55 -9.76 2.61
CA PRO A 582 27.41 -10.18 1.51
C PRO A 582 26.70 -10.19 0.15
N LYS A 583 27.41 -9.85 -0.93
CA LYS A 583 26.84 -9.89 -2.28
C LYS A 583 26.33 -11.29 -2.64
N GLY A 584 25.14 -11.37 -3.21
CA GLY A 584 24.50 -12.64 -3.59
C GLY A 584 23.88 -13.41 -2.43
N SER A 585 24.01 -12.93 -1.19
CA SER A 585 23.24 -13.48 -0.07
C SER A 585 21.75 -13.21 -0.30
N SER A 586 20.94 -14.24 -0.09
CA SER A 586 19.51 -14.03 0.04
C SER A 586 19.24 -13.15 1.27
N SER A 587 18.07 -12.49 1.31
CA SER A 587 17.67 -11.73 2.50
C SER A 587 17.67 -12.58 3.78
N GLN A 588 17.55 -13.90 3.68
CA GLN A 588 17.61 -14.79 4.83
C GLN A 588 19.05 -15.07 5.32
N GLU A 589 20.04 -14.94 4.45
CA GLU A 589 21.47 -15.22 4.74
C GLU A 589 22.26 -13.99 5.21
N ALA A 590 21.69 -12.79 5.08
CA ALA A 590 22.32 -11.58 5.59
C ALA A 590 22.43 -11.58 7.13
N TRP A 591 23.61 -11.23 7.66
CA TRP A 591 23.87 -11.20 9.11
C TRP A 591 22.99 -10.18 9.84
N THR A 592 22.72 -9.04 9.20
CA THR A 592 21.74 -8.04 9.68
C THR A 592 20.40 -8.71 9.98
N ASN A 593 19.87 -9.48 9.04
CA ASN A 593 18.55 -10.11 9.18
C ASN A 593 18.57 -11.26 10.20
N TYR A 594 19.67 -12.02 10.28
CA TYR A 594 19.82 -13.06 11.31
C TYR A 594 19.77 -12.47 12.73
N VAL A 595 20.52 -11.40 12.99
CA VAL A 595 20.58 -10.74 14.30
C VAL A 595 19.27 -10.04 14.64
N GLU A 596 18.72 -9.26 13.71
CA GLU A 596 17.48 -8.50 13.93
C GLU A 596 16.28 -9.43 14.16
N ARG A 597 16.18 -10.55 13.44
CA ARG A 597 15.14 -11.58 13.69
C ARG A 597 15.26 -12.21 15.07
N THR A 598 16.48 -12.47 15.55
CA THR A 598 16.69 -13.00 16.91
C THR A 598 16.18 -12.03 17.97
N PHE A 599 16.40 -10.73 17.81
CA PHE A 599 15.82 -9.72 18.70
C PHE A 599 14.30 -9.63 18.56
N GLN A 600 13.74 -9.76 17.35
CA GLN A 600 12.28 -9.81 17.17
C GLN A 600 11.66 -11.02 17.88
N VAL A 601 12.31 -12.20 17.84
CA VAL A 601 11.86 -13.40 18.59
C VAL A 601 11.86 -13.14 20.09
N LEU A 602 12.89 -12.44 20.62
CA LEU A 602 12.91 -12.04 22.03
C LEU A 602 11.73 -11.14 22.39
N VAL A 603 11.45 -10.11 21.58
CA VAL A 603 10.36 -9.13 21.81
C VAL A 603 8.96 -9.76 21.70
N ARG A 604 8.85 -10.88 20.96
CA ARG A 604 7.59 -11.62 20.78
C ARG A 604 7.41 -12.75 21.79
N HIS A 605 8.39 -12.99 22.67
CA HIS A 605 8.32 -14.11 23.61
C HIS A 605 7.26 -13.82 24.70
N PRO A 606 6.14 -14.59 24.79
CA PRO A 606 5.02 -14.22 25.66
C PRO A 606 5.35 -14.17 27.15
N ARG A 607 6.40 -14.88 27.57
CA ARG A 607 6.90 -14.91 28.95
C ARG A 607 8.31 -14.33 29.07
N MET A 608 8.68 -13.36 28.22
CA MET A 608 10.05 -12.80 28.15
C MET A 608 10.59 -12.41 29.53
N LEU A 609 9.78 -11.68 30.31
CA LEU A 609 10.19 -11.21 31.64
C LEU A 609 10.43 -12.35 32.64
N GLU A 610 9.63 -13.42 32.58
CA GLU A 610 9.77 -14.59 33.45
C GLU A 610 10.95 -15.45 33.02
N HIS A 611 11.06 -15.74 31.73
CA HIS A 611 12.08 -16.61 31.15
C HIS A 611 13.49 -16.03 31.34
N TYR A 612 13.64 -14.71 31.20
CA TYR A 612 14.91 -14.00 31.34
C TYR A 612 15.05 -13.26 32.68
N ALA A 613 14.22 -13.57 33.69
CA ALA A 613 14.22 -12.86 34.97
C ALA A 613 15.61 -12.77 35.63
N ARG A 614 16.39 -13.86 35.57
CA ARG A 614 17.74 -13.92 36.15
C ARG A 614 18.69 -12.85 35.59
N VAL A 615 18.58 -12.52 34.30
CA VAL A 615 19.43 -11.52 33.64
C VAL A 615 18.79 -10.13 33.64
N LEU A 616 17.46 -10.04 33.68
CA LEU A 616 16.73 -8.77 33.65
C LEU A 616 16.61 -8.12 35.04
N GLN A 617 16.54 -8.89 36.13
CA GLN A 617 16.37 -8.34 37.47
C GLN A 617 17.50 -7.38 37.88
N PRO A 618 18.79 -7.70 37.68
CA PRO A 618 19.87 -6.75 38.00
C PRO A 618 19.79 -5.45 37.19
N LEU A 619 19.34 -5.53 35.92
CA LEU A 619 19.14 -4.35 35.07
C LEU A 619 17.99 -3.48 35.58
N TRP A 620 16.88 -4.12 35.96
CA TRP A 620 15.74 -3.44 36.56
C TRP A 620 16.11 -2.73 37.85
N ASP A 621 16.86 -3.39 38.74
CA ASP A 621 17.25 -2.83 40.03
C ASP A 621 18.10 -1.56 39.87
N ALA A 622 18.99 -1.56 38.86
CA ALA A 622 19.87 -0.44 38.51
C ALA A 622 19.16 0.75 37.84
N LEU A 623 17.88 0.63 37.44
CA LEU A 623 17.16 1.72 36.79
C LEU A 623 16.88 2.91 37.71
N SER A 624 16.91 4.11 37.13
CA SER A 624 16.49 5.33 37.80
C SER A 624 15.00 5.29 38.19
N PRO A 625 14.59 6.00 39.26
CA PRO A 625 13.17 6.11 39.63
C PRO A 625 12.29 6.65 38.50
N ALA A 626 12.80 7.57 37.69
CA ALA A 626 12.07 8.13 36.55
C ALA A 626 11.80 7.08 35.46
N THR A 627 12.79 6.22 35.16
CA THR A 627 12.63 5.13 34.20
C THR A 627 11.65 4.07 34.71
N LYS A 628 11.73 3.70 35.99
CA LYS A 628 10.76 2.78 36.63
C LYS A 628 9.33 3.33 36.56
N ALA A 629 9.13 4.61 36.86
CA ALA A 629 7.82 5.26 36.77
C ALA A 629 7.24 5.27 35.35
N ARG A 630 8.09 5.43 34.32
CA ARG A 630 7.69 5.33 32.91
C ARG A 630 7.26 3.90 32.54
N LEU A 631 8.02 2.89 32.93
CA LEU A 631 7.67 1.49 32.68
C LEU A 631 6.41 1.07 33.44
N ASP A 632 6.19 1.59 34.65
CA ASP A 632 4.94 1.40 35.39
C ASP A 632 3.74 2.06 34.69
N ALA A 633 3.92 3.19 34.00
CA ALA A 633 2.86 3.78 33.18
C ALA A 633 2.48 2.89 31.98
N GLU A 634 3.47 2.30 31.31
CA GLU A 634 3.22 1.32 30.23
C GLU A 634 2.55 0.04 30.77
N ARG A 635 2.95 -0.43 31.95
CA ARG A 635 2.28 -1.55 32.65
C ARG A 635 0.82 -1.20 32.95
N ARG A 636 0.56 -0.01 33.50
CA ARG A 636 -0.82 0.46 33.75
C ARG A 636 -1.64 0.54 32.48
N ALA A 637 -1.04 0.86 31.33
CA ALA A 637 -1.74 0.79 30.06
C ALA A 637 -2.28 -0.62 29.79
N LEU A 638 -1.52 -1.70 30.07
CA LEU A 638 -2.00 -3.07 29.92
C LEU A 638 -3.20 -3.40 30.82
N VAL A 639 -3.28 -2.81 32.02
CA VAL A 639 -4.46 -2.89 32.89
C VAL A 639 -5.65 -2.19 32.23
N LEU A 640 -5.46 -0.98 31.72
CA LEU A 640 -6.48 -0.21 31.01
C LEU A 640 -6.93 -0.85 29.69
N TRP A 641 -6.11 -1.72 29.11
CA TRP A 641 -6.47 -2.57 27.97
C TRP A 641 -7.15 -3.89 28.37
N GLY A 642 -7.21 -4.21 29.67
CA GLY A 642 -7.82 -5.43 30.21
C GLY A 642 -6.98 -6.70 30.05
N LEU A 643 -5.66 -6.60 29.84
CA LEU A 643 -4.79 -7.77 29.63
C LEU A 643 -4.21 -8.33 30.94
N ILE A 644 -4.01 -7.50 31.94
CA ILE A 644 -3.41 -7.89 33.23
C ILE A 644 -4.22 -7.34 34.40
N GLN A 645 -4.08 -7.98 35.57
CA GLN A 645 -4.60 -7.47 36.83
C GLN A 645 -3.86 -6.21 37.26
N ASP A 646 -4.52 -5.36 38.04
CA ASP A 646 -3.86 -4.19 38.64
C ASP A 646 -2.98 -4.61 39.83
N SER A 647 -1.81 -5.16 39.52
CA SER A 647 -0.77 -5.53 40.48
C SER A 647 0.52 -4.76 40.18
N THR A 648 1.28 -4.39 41.22
CA THR A 648 2.59 -3.75 41.05
C THR A 648 3.70 -4.78 40.82
N GLY A 649 4.71 -4.40 40.03
CA GLY A 649 5.91 -5.20 39.82
C GLY A 649 5.78 -6.34 38.79
N LEU A 650 6.82 -7.18 38.77
CA LEU A 650 6.95 -8.38 37.93
C LEU A 650 6.89 -9.64 38.82
N PRO A 651 6.39 -10.79 38.33
CA PRO A 651 5.85 -11.03 36.99
C PRO A 651 4.44 -10.43 36.78
N LEU A 652 4.06 -10.28 35.51
CA LEU A 652 2.73 -9.77 35.14
C LEU A 652 1.64 -10.82 35.43
N GLN A 653 0.55 -10.41 36.05
CA GLN A 653 -0.60 -11.28 36.32
C GLN A 653 -1.62 -11.19 35.18
N PHE A 654 -1.55 -12.11 34.22
CA PHE A 654 -2.36 -12.07 33.00
C PHE A 654 -3.82 -12.50 33.21
N THR A 655 -4.73 -11.79 32.54
CA THR A 655 -6.17 -12.08 32.42
C THR A 655 -6.57 -12.12 30.94
N PRO A 656 -6.06 -13.08 30.16
CA PRO A 656 -6.34 -13.13 28.72
C PRO A 656 -7.80 -13.48 28.47
N LEU A 657 -8.33 -13.02 27.33
CA LEU A 657 -9.72 -13.21 26.93
C LEU A 657 -10.12 -14.68 26.86
N ARG A 658 -9.22 -15.54 26.32
CA ARG A 658 -9.46 -16.99 26.31
C ARG A 658 -9.10 -17.57 27.68
N THR A 659 -10.11 -18.03 28.40
CA THR A 659 -9.97 -18.66 29.71
C THR A 659 -9.61 -20.15 29.58
N GLY A 660 -9.25 -20.79 30.70
CA GLY A 660 -8.91 -22.21 30.76
C GLY A 660 -7.48 -22.49 31.21
N THR A 661 -7.10 -23.78 31.19
CA THR A 661 -5.82 -24.29 31.72
C THR A 661 -4.72 -24.42 30.67
N ALA A 662 -5.02 -24.17 29.40
CA ALA A 662 -4.03 -24.20 28.33
C ALA A 662 -2.89 -23.18 28.58
N PRO A 663 -1.68 -23.41 28.07
CA PRO A 663 -0.57 -22.49 28.24
C PRO A 663 -0.92 -21.06 27.79
N LEU A 664 -0.38 -20.05 28.49
CA LEU A 664 -0.74 -18.64 28.28
C LEU A 664 -0.60 -18.23 26.81
N GLU A 665 0.48 -18.63 26.16
CA GLU A 665 0.81 -18.39 24.76
C GLU A 665 -0.29 -18.86 23.79
N THR A 666 -1.02 -19.93 24.12
CA THR A 666 -2.14 -20.43 23.31
C THR A 666 -3.46 -19.72 23.59
N ARG A 667 -3.57 -19.10 24.78
CA ARG A 667 -4.75 -18.36 25.24
C ARG A 667 -4.72 -16.89 24.85
N LEU A 668 -3.53 -16.29 24.72
CA LEU A 668 -3.40 -14.92 24.23
C LEU A 668 -3.99 -14.81 22.82
N THR A 669 -4.88 -13.85 22.64
CA THR A 669 -5.37 -13.50 21.32
C THR A 669 -4.28 -12.80 20.50
N PRO A 670 -4.43 -12.69 19.16
CA PRO A 670 -3.48 -11.93 18.35
C PRO A 670 -3.29 -10.49 18.83
N PHE A 671 -4.34 -9.80 19.29
CA PHE A 671 -4.18 -8.43 19.79
C PHE A 671 -3.57 -8.37 21.18
N GLU A 672 -3.86 -9.33 22.06
CA GLU A 672 -3.20 -9.42 23.37
C GLU A 672 -1.69 -9.65 23.22
N GLN A 673 -1.28 -10.46 22.22
CA GLN A 673 0.12 -10.60 21.83
C GLN A 673 0.71 -9.27 21.39
N THR A 674 0.00 -8.48 20.57
CA THR A 674 0.43 -7.14 20.15
C THR A 674 0.57 -6.17 21.33
N LEU A 675 -0.39 -6.16 22.27
CA LEU A 675 -0.30 -5.32 23.47
C LEU A 675 0.94 -5.67 24.31
N LEU A 676 1.21 -6.97 24.45
CA LEU A 676 2.40 -7.44 25.13
C LEU A 676 3.68 -7.06 24.37
N GLU A 677 3.73 -7.23 23.05
CA GLU A 677 4.86 -6.86 22.19
C GLU A 677 5.19 -5.36 22.29
N ARG A 678 4.16 -4.49 22.35
CA ARG A 678 4.30 -3.05 22.60
C ARG A 678 4.98 -2.76 23.94
N PHE A 679 4.48 -3.38 25.01
CA PHE A 679 5.08 -3.23 26.33
C PHE A 679 6.52 -3.74 26.37
N GLN A 680 6.77 -4.92 25.82
CA GLN A 680 8.11 -5.53 25.77
C GLN A 680 9.09 -4.69 24.94
N THR A 681 8.62 -4.05 23.86
CA THR A 681 9.41 -3.10 23.08
C THR A 681 9.89 -1.94 23.95
N GLU A 682 8.98 -1.28 24.68
CA GLU A 682 9.36 -0.15 25.54
C GLU A 682 10.23 -0.62 26.73
N PHE A 683 9.97 -1.81 27.27
CA PHE A 683 10.82 -2.42 28.30
C PHE A 683 12.26 -2.64 27.80
N LEU A 684 12.45 -3.36 26.71
CA LEU A 684 13.78 -3.71 26.19
C LEU A 684 14.58 -2.47 25.76
N LYS A 685 13.90 -1.47 25.18
CA LYS A 685 14.49 -0.18 24.82
C LYS A 685 15.04 0.58 26.03
N GLN A 686 14.36 0.53 27.18
CA GLN A 686 14.76 1.28 28.38
C GLN A 686 15.73 0.48 29.27
N VAL A 687 15.62 -0.85 29.28
CA VAL A 687 16.30 -1.73 30.25
C VAL A 687 17.55 -2.37 29.66
N VAL A 688 17.50 -2.80 28.40
CA VAL A 688 18.49 -3.74 27.84
C VAL A 688 19.38 -3.11 26.78
N PHE A 689 18.82 -2.36 25.83
CA PHE A 689 19.55 -1.89 24.65
C PHE A 689 19.65 -0.36 24.53
N PRO A 690 20.07 0.38 25.56
CA PRO A 690 20.25 1.82 25.39
C PRO A 690 21.32 2.06 24.31
N SER A 691 20.91 2.74 23.23
CA SER A 691 21.78 3.23 22.14
C SER A 691 22.52 2.21 21.26
N VAL A 692 22.29 0.89 21.43
CA VAL A 692 22.93 -0.14 20.59
C VAL A 692 21.92 -0.81 19.64
N VAL A 693 20.73 -1.13 20.13
CA VAL A 693 19.63 -1.69 19.34
C VAL A 693 18.45 -0.75 19.47
N THR A 694 17.95 -0.26 18.35
CA THR A 694 16.68 0.46 18.31
C THR A 694 15.56 -0.55 18.11
N ILE A 695 14.68 -0.67 19.10
CA ILE A 695 13.45 -1.45 18.97
C ILE A 695 12.27 -0.49 18.88
N THR A 696 11.48 -0.63 17.82
CA THR A 696 10.32 0.22 17.55
C THR A 696 9.11 -0.62 17.20
N PHE A 697 8.00 -0.38 17.88
CA PHE A 697 6.70 -0.92 17.52
C PHE A 697 6.00 0.03 16.55
N LYS A 698 5.46 -0.50 15.46
CA LYS A 698 4.62 0.26 14.52
C LYS A 698 3.34 -0.53 14.21
N PRO A 699 2.15 0.11 14.28
CA PRO A 699 0.94 -0.45 13.67
C PRO A 699 1.19 -0.76 12.19
N ASN A 700 0.68 -1.89 11.71
CA ASN A 700 0.78 -2.27 10.32
C ASN A 700 0.22 -1.19 9.41
N TYR A 701 0.95 -0.87 8.34
CA TYR A 701 0.51 0.14 7.41
C TYR A 701 -0.72 -0.35 6.63
N VAL A 702 -1.77 0.47 6.65
CA VAL A 702 -2.93 0.36 5.77
C VAL A 702 -3.18 1.73 5.19
N ASP A 703 -3.46 1.80 3.89
CA ASP A 703 -3.70 3.08 3.22
C ASP A 703 -4.87 3.82 3.92
N PRO A 704 -4.69 5.09 4.33
CA PRO A 704 -5.72 5.87 5.03
C PRO A 704 -7.01 6.08 4.20
N SER A 705 -6.96 5.84 2.89
CA SER A 705 -8.18 5.78 2.08
C SER A 705 -9.09 4.61 2.47
N PHE A 706 -8.58 3.50 3.01
CA PHE A 706 -9.42 2.35 3.37
C PHE A 706 -9.97 2.43 4.79
N THR A 707 -9.27 3.04 5.74
CA THR A 707 -9.73 3.08 7.14
C THR A 707 -9.17 4.29 7.85
N ALA A 708 -9.99 4.96 8.65
CA ALA A 708 -9.48 5.89 9.65
C ALA A 708 -8.70 5.14 10.73
N ARG A 709 -7.63 5.75 11.27
CA ARG A 709 -6.83 5.15 12.35
C ARG A 709 -7.68 5.02 13.61
N LYS A 710 -7.67 3.85 14.24
CA LYS A 710 -8.43 3.56 15.46
C LYS A 710 -7.47 3.04 16.54
N PHE A 711 -7.61 3.55 17.77
CA PHE A 711 -6.78 3.17 18.91
C PHE A 711 -7.67 2.67 20.05
N TRP A 712 -8.47 1.66 19.77
CA TRP A 712 -9.29 0.99 20.77
C TRP A 712 -9.29 -0.53 20.57
N ARG A 713 -9.84 -1.23 21.55
CA ARG A 713 -10.02 -2.69 21.59
C ARG A 713 -11.48 -2.94 21.92
N ASP A 714 -12.14 -3.76 21.12
CA ASP A 714 -13.53 -4.17 21.35
C ASP A 714 -13.56 -5.65 21.75
N ILE A 715 -14.16 -5.96 22.91
CA ILE A 715 -14.43 -7.32 23.38
C ILE A 715 -15.93 -7.57 23.33
N TYR A 716 -16.36 -8.54 22.53
CA TYR A 716 -17.76 -8.82 22.26
C TYR A 716 -18.35 -9.85 23.24
N HIS A 717 -19.59 -9.61 23.64
CA HIS A 717 -20.29 -10.40 24.66
C HIS A 717 -21.49 -11.12 24.07
N TYR A 718 -21.69 -12.36 24.52
CA TYR A 718 -22.78 -13.20 24.07
C TYR A 718 -23.52 -13.80 25.27
N ASP A 719 -24.83 -13.98 25.13
CA ASP A 719 -25.61 -14.76 26.09
C ASP A 719 -25.40 -16.27 25.90
N ALA A 720 -26.00 -17.08 26.76
CA ALA A 720 -25.89 -18.54 26.75
C ALA A 720 -26.45 -19.18 25.46
N THR A 721 -27.36 -18.51 24.74
CA THR A 721 -27.88 -18.97 23.44
C THR A 721 -26.95 -18.59 22.28
N GLY A 722 -25.95 -17.76 22.58
CA GLY A 722 -24.94 -17.31 21.68
C GLY A 722 -25.29 -16.07 20.88
N ARG A 723 -26.30 -15.33 21.31
CA ARG A 723 -26.71 -14.06 20.71
C ARG A 723 -25.87 -12.90 21.27
N ASN A 724 -25.48 -11.98 20.39
CA ASN A 724 -24.69 -10.80 20.74
C ASN A 724 -25.48 -9.91 21.70
N THR A 725 -24.90 -9.60 22.87
CA THR A 725 -25.49 -8.70 23.88
C THR A 725 -24.85 -7.31 23.90
N GLY A 726 -23.80 -7.10 23.10
CA GLY A 726 -23.02 -5.87 23.02
C GLY A 726 -21.52 -6.13 23.08
N TRP A 727 -20.75 -5.09 23.32
CA TRP A 727 -19.30 -5.19 23.51
C TRP A 727 -18.78 -4.16 24.50
N THR A 728 -17.61 -4.43 25.04
CA THR A 728 -16.84 -3.50 25.84
C THR A 728 -15.73 -2.92 24.98
N ARG A 729 -15.61 -1.59 24.96
CA ARG A 729 -14.51 -0.88 24.31
C ARG A 729 -13.52 -0.37 25.34
N PHE A 730 -12.25 -0.62 25.10
CA PHE A 730 -11.11 -0.02 25.79
C PHE A 730 -10.42 0.96 24.85
N ASP A 731 -10.25 2.22 25.24
CA ASP A 731 -9.54 3.24 24.44
C ASP A 731 -8.15 3.58 25.02
N GLY A 732 -7.67 2.77 25.96
CA GLY A 732 -6.42 2.98 26.68
C GLY A 732 -6.50 4.03 27.79
N GLN A 733 -7.66 4.68 27.99
CA GLN A 733 -7.92 5.61 29.09
C GLN A 733 -9.09 5.18 29.96
N ARG A 734 -10.13 4.64 29.33
CA ARG A 734 -11.36 4.19 29.98
C ARG A 734 -11.92 2.96 29.29
N GLN A 735 -12.82 2.30 30.01
CA GLN A 735 -13.67 1.25 29.52
C GLN A 735 -15.10 1.81 29.35
N VAL A 736 -15.73 1.55 28.22
CA VAL A 736 -17.14 1.88 27.98
C VAL A 736 -17.88 0.66 27.41
N GLU A 737 -19.18 0.56 27.70
CA GLU A 737 -20.01 -0.56 27.24
C GLU A 737 -20.99 -0.13 26.16
N PHE A 738 -21.21 -1.00 25.19
CA PHE A 738 -22.20 -0.86 24.14
C PHE A 738 -23.21 -2.00 24.21
N ASN A 739 -24.45 -1.74 23.83
CA ASN A 739 -25.42 -2.81 23.55
C ASN A 739 -25.25 -3.34 22.10
N ALA A 740 -25.98 -4.39 21.72
CA ALA A 740 -25.81 -4.98 20.37
C ALA A 740 -26.38 -4.11 19.22
N ASP A 741 -27.08 -3.01 19.53
CA ASP A 741 -27.47 -2.01 18.53
C ASP A 741 -26.33 -1.03 18.22
N GLY A 742 -25.28 -1.02 19.05
CA GLY A 742 -24.13 -0.13 18.93
C GLY A 742 -24.27 1.20 19.64
N PHE A 743 -25.13 1.27 20.66
CA PHE A 743 -25.31 2.46 21.50
C PHE A 743 -24.60 2.30 22.85
N LEU A 744 -24.06 3.42 23.34
CA LEU A 744 -23.36 3.52 24.62
C LEU A 744 -24.35 3.22 25.76
N VAL A 745 -24.05 2.24 26.60
CA VAL A 745 -24.93 1.86 27.73
C VAL A 745 -24.84 2.93 28.82
N GLU A 746 -26.00 3.49 29.20
CA GLU A 746 -26.12 4.53 30.24
C GLU A 746 -26.74 3.98 31.53
N ALA A 747 -27.66 3.02 31.43
CA ALA A 747 -28.27 2.39 32.60
C ALA A 747 -28.68 0.93 32.34
N ARG A 748 -28.59 0.13 33.41
CA ARG A 748 -29.08 -1.25 33.48
C ARG A 748 -30.12 -1.41 34.59
N ASP A 749 -31.00 -2.38 34.44
CA ASP A 749 -31.89 -2.81 35.54
C ASP A 749 -31.16 -3.74 36.53
N ASN A 750 -31.87 -4.17 37.57
CA ASN A 750 -31.33 -5.09 38.60
C ASN A 750 -30.92 -6.46 38.05
N ALA A 751 -31.44 -6.85 36.88
CA ALA A 751 -31.06 -8.07 36.17
C ALA A 751 -29.84 -7.84 35.24
N ARG A 752 -29.20 -6.67 35.32
CA ARG A 752 -28.09 -6.21 34.47
C ARG A 752 -28.45 -6.06 32.99
N ARG A 753 -29.73 -5.94 32.64
CA ARG A 753 -30.20 -5.72 31.27
C ARG A 753 -30.21 -4.23 30.94
N VAL A 754 -29.89 -3.86 29.70
CA VAL A 754 -29.83 -2.46 29.27
C VAL A 754 -31.24 -1.87 29.22
N VAL A 755 -31.48 -0.77 29.94
CA VAL A 755 -32.78 -0.05 29.92
C VAL A 755 -32.67 1.35 29.31
N LYS A 756 -31.45 1.90 29.28
CA LYS A 756 -31.14 3.20 28.65
C LYS A 756 -29.77 3.13 28.00
N ALA A 757 -29.69 3.55 26.75
CA ALA A 757 -28.45 3.75 26.01
C ALA A 757 -28.45 5.12 25.33
N ARG A 758 -27.30 5.54 24.82
CA ARG A 758 -27.11 6.78 24.08
C ARG A 758 -26.52 6.47 22.72
N THR A 759 -27.04 7.11 21.66
CA THR A 759 -26.46 6.99 20.32
C THR A 759 -24.99 7.42 20.33
N VAL A 760 -24.21 7.06 19.31
CA VAL A 760 -22.80 7.45 19.21
C VAL A 760 -22.48 8.01 17.84
N MET A 761 -21.50 8.90 17.78
CA MET A 761 -20.95 9.43 16.56
C MET A 761 -19.45 9.16 16.50
N TYR A 762 -18.95 8.96 15.30
CA TYR A 762 -17.52 8.80 15.04
C TYR A 762 -17.04 9.95 14.18
N GLN A 763 -15.98 10.63 14.62
CA GLN A 763 -15.38 11.72 13.85
C GLN A 763 -13.86 11.71 13.98
N PRO A 764 -13.12 12.16 12.95
CA PRO A 764 -11.68 12.31 13.07
C PRO A 764 -11.33 13.34 14.14
N GLU A 765 -10.20 13.17 14.81
CA GLU A 765 -9.66 14.20 15.68
C GLU A 765 -9.41 15.50 14.92
N THR A 766 -9.63 16.64 15.59
CA THR A 766 -9.25 17.92 15.02
C THR A 766 -7.72 17.96 14.90
N PRO A 767 -7.16 18.11 13.70
CA PRO A 767 -5.72 18.16 13.54
C PRO A 767 -5.15 19.41 14.24
N ARG A 768 -4.00 19.25 14.91
CA ARG A 768 -3.29 20.38 15.54
C ARG A 768 -2.78 21.40 14.51
N ASP A 769 -2.44 20.92 13.32
CA ASP A 769 -2.12 21.75 12.15
C ASP A 769 -3.33 21.78 11.20
N PRO A 770 -3.92 22.96 10.92
CA PRO A 770 -5.05 23.08 9.99
C PRO A 770 -4.75 22.56 8.57
N LYS A 771 -3.47 22.42 8.20
CA LYS A 771 -3.04 21.86 6.90
C LYS A 771 -2.96 20.34 6.89
N ALA A 772 -3.00 19.68 8.05
CA ALA A 772 -2.94 18.23 8.12
C ALA A 772 -4.25 17.59 7.66
N SER A 773 -4.15 16.50 6.90
CA SER A 773 -5.32 15.78 6.41
C SER A 773 -6.12 15.17 7.56
N ALA A 774 -7.43 15.40 7.56
CA ALA A 774 -8.38 14.77 8.48
C ALA A 774 -8.37 13.23 8.36
N LEU A 775 -8.00 12.69 7.19
CA LEU A 775 -7.88 11.23 6.95
C LEU A 775 -6.75 10.57 7.75
N LEU A 776 -5.74 11.36 8.11
CA LEU A 776 -4.60 10.89 8.90
C LEU A 776 -4.86 10.98 10.40
N GLN A 777 -5.95 11.64 10.80
CA GLN A 777 -6.29 11.82 12.19
C GLN A 777 -6.94 10.55 12.76
N PRO A 778 -6.65 10.21 14.02
CA PRO A 778 -7.35 9.14 14.71
C PRO A 778 -8.86 9.37 14.71
N LEU A 779 -9.64 8.30 14.73
CA LEU A 779 -11.07 8.36 14.93
C LEU A 779 -11.37 8.43 16.43
N ARG A 780 -12.26 9.33 16.83
CA ARG A 780 -12.82 9.37 18.19
C ARG A 780 -14.30 9.02 18.19
N MET A 781 -14.71 8.32 19.24
CA MET A 781 -16.10 8.07 19.57
C MET A 781 -16.62 9.19 20.47
N LEU A 782 -17.73 9.81 20.09
CA LEU A 782 -18.44 10.81 20.88
C LEU A 782 -19.85 10.33 21.21
N PRO A 783 -20.36 10.63 22.42
CA PRO A 783 -21.77 10.45 22.73
C PRO A 783 -22.64 11.24 21.75
N GLY A 784 -23.66 10.59 21.20
CA GLY A 784 -24.60 11.13 20.23
C GLY A 784 -25.72 11.97 20.87
N PRO A 785 -26.64 12.48 20.04
CA PRO A 785 -27.65 13.44 20.48
C PRO A 785 -28.93 12.80 21.03
N GLU A 786 -29.06 11.47 21.08
CA GLU A 786 -30.30 10.79 21.48
C GLU A 786 -30.07 9.76 22.58
N PHE A 787 -31.00 9.70 23.53
CA PHE A 787 -31.18 8.54 24.39
C PHE A 787 -32.17 7.56 23.77
N VAL A 788 -31.89 6.27 23.92
CA VAL A 788 -32.73 5.16 23.50
C VAL A 788 -33.11 4.35 24.73
N TYR A 789 -34.40 4.15 24.94
CA TYR A 789 -34.94 3.38 26.06
C TYR A 789 -35.42 2.02 25.60
N TYR A 790 -35.26 1.03 26.45
CA TYR A 790 -35.53 -0.36 26.14
C TYR A 790 -36.51 -0.99 27.12
N THR A 791 -37.35 -1.89 26.61
CA THR A 791 -38.30 -2.71 27.39
C THR A 791 -38.13 -4.20 27.06
N TYR A 792 -38.66 -5.07 27.93
CA TYR A 792 -38.56 -6.54 27.88
C TYR A 792 -39.94 -7.15 28.22
N GLU A 793 -40.28 -8.31 27.63
CA GLU A 793 -41.58 -8.98 27.85
C GLU A 793 -41.75 -9.59 29.24
N GLY A 794 -40.67 -9.81 29.97
CA GLY A 794 -40.69 -10.44 31.29
C GLY A 794 -39.32 -10.47 31.95
N SER A 795 -39.22 -11.09 33.13
CA SER A 795 -37.96 -11.17 33.90
C SER A 795 -36.93 -12.11 33.29
N SER A 796 -37.36 -13.12 32.53
CA SER A 796 -36.48 -14.05 31.79
C SER A 796 -36.16 -13.59 30.37
N ASP A 797 -36.82 -12.53 29.89
CA ASP A 797 -36.58 -12.00 28.55
C ASP A 797 -35.26 -11.23 28.53
N THR A 798 -34.40 -11.63 27.60
CA THR A 798 -33.11 -11.02 27.35
C THR A 798 -33.11 -10.24 26.04
N GLN A 799 -34.22 -10.23 25.29
CA GLN A 799 -34.40 -9.50 24.04
C GLN A 799 -35.04 -8.14 24.30
N TRP A 800 -34.24 -7.08 24.19
CA TRP A 800 -34.79 -5.75 24.29
C TRP A 800 -35.63 -5.39 23.06
N ARG A 801 -36.59 -4.51 23.30
CA ARG A 801 -37.30 -3.77 22.25
C ARG A 801 -37.15 -2.29 22.52
N GLU A 802 -36.93 -1.52 21.47
CA GLU A 802 -36.92 -0.07 21.57
C GLU A 802 -38.30 0.40 22.06
N LEU A 803 -38.31 1.05 23.22
CA LEU A 803 -39.51 1.62 23.82
C LEU A 803 -39.77 3.03 23.28
N ARG A 804 -38.73 3.87 23.28
CA ARG A 804 -38.77 5.26 22.79
C ARG A 804 -37.36 5.82 22.60
N ARG A 805 -37.25 6.86 21.77
CA ARG A 805 -36.08 7.75 21.66
C ARG A 805 -36.43 9.16 22.11
N GLU A 806 -35.47 9.84 22.73
CA GLU A 806 -35.59 11.25 23.08
C GLU A 806 -34.26 11.97 22.86
N PRO A 807 -34.26 13.26 22.47
CA PRO A 807 -33.03 14.04 22.39
C PRO A 807 -32.41 14.19 23.78
N VAL A 808 -31.08 14.19 23.83
CA VAL A 808 -30.33 14.55 25.03
C VAL A 808 -30.54 16.05 25.27
N PRO A 809 -31.02 16.47 26.46
CA PRO A 809 -31.17 17.89 26.77
C PRO A 809 -29.84 18.62 26.56
N GLU A 810 -29.85 19.75 25.82
CA GLU A 810 -28.65 20.57 25.65
C GLU A 810 -28.08 20.92 27.03
N LEU A 811 -26.83 20.52 27.29
CA LEU A 811 -26.08 21.11 28.37
C LEU A 811 -25.92 22.61 28.04
N PRO A 812 -26.21 23.53 28.97
CA PRO A 812 -25.94 24.95 28.73
C PRO A 812 -24.48 25.10 28.31
N ALA A 813 -24.24 25.85 27.23
CA ALA A 813 -22.91 26.04 26.67
C ALA A 813 -21.92 26.42 27.78
N VAL A 814 -20.92 25.56 28.01
CA VAL A 814 -19.75 25.94 28.80
C VAL A 814 -19.08 27.05 28.01
N GLN A 815 -19.12 28.27 28.55
CA GLN A 815 -18.33 29.38 28.00
C GLN A 815 -16.87 28.96 28.00
N ASP A 816 -16.23 28.97 26.83
CA ASP A 816 -14.79 28.81 26.74
C ASP A 816 -14.12 29.83 27.67
N PRO A 817 -13.15 29.44 28.51
CA PRO A 817 -12.34 30.44 29.21
C PRO A 817 -11.68 31.34 28.16
N PRO A 818 -11.61 32.67 28.39
CA PRO A 818 -11.03 33.59 27.43
C PRO A 818 -9.60 33.16 27.10
N PRO A 819 -9.15 33.34 25.84
CA PRO A 819 -7.83 32.92 25.42
C PRO A 819 -6.77 33.56 26.32
N ALA A 820 -5.91 32.72 26.91
CA ALA A 820 -4.73 33.19 27.61
C ALA A 820 -3.91 34.04 26.63
N GLY A 821 -3.73 35.32 26.97
CA GLY A 821 -3.10 36.29 26.09
C GLY A 821 -1.60 36.05 25.90
N ARG A 822 -1.22 36.05 24.61
CA ARG A 822 0.11 36.22 23.99
C ARG A 822 1.19 35.16 24.21
#